data_AF-A0A2N1JCZ8-F1
#
_entry.id   AF-A0A2N1JCZ8-F1
#
_cell.length_a   1.000
_cell.length_b   1.000
_cell.length_c   1.000
_cell.angle_alpha   90.00
_cell.angle_beta   90.00
_cell.angle_gamma   90.00
#
_symmetry.space_group_name_H-M   'P 1'
#
loop_
_entity.id
_entity.type
_entity.pdbx_description
1 polymer ?
#
loop_
_entity_poly.entity_id
_entity_poly.type
_entity_poly.pdbx_seq_one_letter_code
_entity_poly.pdbx_strand_id
1 'polypeptide(L)'
;MARKMEAAAPLVQTPIQLSGHSLPRNTSTTVLCTSHSTNARRSYVAIGDVVRASATSGVRRRRGLAASIEQGVAVVLMDVNTQMPMHTYTLRPSDHITSPPLVVERALHAAGDKKLVRTTYLGAQDASGTVLWVLTESLDMRGKRIAELDPEKAVHSVAGAPLEALFSLRSGDLLAVRADGTVVLLAEPLSSQSLVKYTAEIGSFLPRMRLDTQMLDAPFAKALLHHAPNAASMLGALLLVSAPQTKDAQLSVRALAVHAEAPFLRAYDSAPLFPSVPASKVISSSVHPSGALCALSKSGELCTANLSLEHNALDALDPHTVALPALRGAAKSAVRALLLSPSHLLLLTVPSGDVQSAKERAAALIWDVDLDTILTRVEWSLGNTPGKHGQLCVTAVPATDSHVLVQVDSGTSTDAMRSSILALPVSVPTTGLLRHALGTAAQTSAWLAPDATFSTDAVLEPSHASFLRTLESLAEEERARTLEATFPTWRKEESARLRSAEHVKASRKTPKPVLENAFVARLLAIALPHASSGKSTLEAPNTLRYLLERNAVSSTMMRGPKEHDSLLARVRATNDWSILYLLLRHVPDLAEMHAITILHDVLAQQNDPAAPTIARVLQHILAPPKFAKPALRMALRTQIRSNEHVLILLDIVRRWLDAVLSGPLDRQLGLQKDGMCTVPHTQIQYSSGDVHAPELETLVSFAEDLLDTYFPQLLASTSTHAFLAECTKAVAQHTQQLQSIARLQGPLDAFLHAEKSKEGKGKRKAEGKSKRLALHEASLLVPPYSVETLDV
;
A
#
# COMPACT_ATOMS: atom_id res chain seq x y z
N MET A 1 30.52 -12.74 -4.19
CA MET A 1 29.67 -11.78 -4.93
C MET A 1 28.21 -12.20 -4.80
N ALA A 2 27.53 -11.73 -3.75
CA ALA A 2 26.08 -11.89 -3.62
C ALA A 2 25.41 -10.74 -4.38
N ARG A 3 24.79 -11.02 -5.53
CA ARG A 3 23.85 -10.06 -6.13
C ARG A 3 22.78 -9.79 -5.07
N LYS A 4 22.69 -8.56 -4.58
CA LYS A 4 21.50 -8.04 -3.89
C LYS A 4 20.32 -8.31 -4.83
N MET A 5 19.57 -9.39 -4.62
CA MET A 5 18.25 -9.51 -5.21
C MET A 5 17.46 -8.37 -4.59
N GLU A 6 17.16 -7.34 -5.39
CA GLU A 6 16.17 -6.35 -4.99
C GLU A 6 14.89 -7.13 -4.66
N ALA A 7 14.48 -7.11 -3.39
CA ALA A 7 13.24 -7.76 -2.99
C ALA A 7 12.10 -7.15 -3.80
N ALA A 8 11.41 -7.98 -4.59
CA ALA A 8 10.33 -7.54 -5.45
C ALA A 8 9.21 -6.92 -4.61
N ALA A 9 8.53 -5.91 -5.17
CA ALA A 9 7.40 -5.27 -4.49
C ALA A 9 6.27 -6.29 -4.28
N PRO A 10 5.56 -6.22 -3.13
CA PRO A 10 4.38 -7.02 -2.89
C PRO A 10 3.35 -6.78 -4.00
N LEU A 11 2.77 -7.85 -4.53
CA LEU A 11 1.82 -7.80 -5.63
C LEU A 11 0.67 -8.78 -5.38
N VAL A 12 -0.56 -8.32 -5.62
CA VAL A 12 -1.74 -9.17 -5.76
C VAL A 12 -2.39 -8.86 -7.10
N GLN A 13 -2.77 -9.89 -7.85
CA GLN A 13 -3.43 -9.75 -9.15
C GLN A 13 -4.87 -10.25 -9.08
N THR A 14 -5.67 -9.90 -10.08
CA THR A 14 -7.04 -10.41 -10.22
C THR A 14 -7.04 -11.94 -10.28
N PRO A 15 -7.90 -12.62 -9.50
CA PRO A 15 -7.88 -14.07 -9.46
C PRO A 15 -8.39 -14.69 -10.76
N ILE A 16 -7.91 -15.88 -11.06
CA ILE A 16 -8.29 -16.67 -12.22
C ILE A 16 -9.23 -17.79 -11.76
N GLN A 17 -10.40 -17.91 -12.39
CA GLN A 17 -11.31 -19.01 -12.08
C GLN A 17 -10.78 -20.33 -12.62
N LEU A 18 -10.58 -21.30 -11.73
CA LEU A 18 -10.06 -22.62 -12.06
C LEU A 18 -11.17 -23.62 -12.34
N SER A 19 -12.18 -23.64 -11.46
CA SER A 19 -13.34 -24.52 -11.59
C SER A 19 -14.58 -23.89 -10.97
N GLY A 20 -15.74 -24.36 -11.43
CA GLY A 20 -17.04 -24.02 -10.86
C GLY A 20 -17.88 -25.28 -10.74
N HIS A 21 -18.44 -25.48 -9.56
CA HIS A 21 -19.23 -26.66 -9.22
C HIS A 21 -20.65 -26.23 -8.85
N SER A 22 -21.63 -27.00 -9.31
CA SER A 22 -23.04 -26.84 -8.97
C SER A 22 -23.41 -27.80 -7.85
N LEU A 23 -24.39 -27.43 -7.02
CA LEU A 23 -24.86 -28.29 -5.95
C LEU A 23 -25.22 -29.70 -6.48
N PRO A 24 -24.68 -30.78 -5.88
CA PRO A 24 -25.07 -32.13 -6.21
C PRO A 24 -26.56 -32.32 -5.90
N ARG A 25 -27.32 -32.93 -6.82
CA ARG A 25 -28.77 -33.15 -6.70
C ARG A 25 -29.16 -34.18 -5.63
N ASN A 26 -28.18 -34.77 -4.94
CA ASN A 26 -28.37 -35.89 -4.03
C ASN A 26 -28.38 -35.43 -2.57
N THR A 27 -29.31 -35.95 -1.76
CA THR A 27 -29.46 -35.59 -0.34
C THR A 27 -28.40 -36.24 0.56
N SER A 28 -27.59 -37.16 0.04
CA SER A 28 -26.56 -37.91 0.77
C SER A 28 -25.15 -37.28 0.73
N THR A 29 -24.97 -36.08 0.17
CA THR A 29 -23.64 -35.47 0.07
C THR A 29 -23.13 -35.01 1.43
N THR A 30 -22.05 -35.65 1.88
CA THR A 30 -21.30 -35.30 3.07
C THR A 30 -20.55 -34.00 2.85
N VAL A 31 -20.69 -33.08 3.80
CA VAL A 31 -20.08 -31.77 3.71
C VAL A 31 -18.67 -31.82 4.31
N LEU A 32 -17.65 -31.48 3.51
CA LEU A 32 -16.24 -31.53 3.85
C LEU A 32 -15.76 -30.22 4.47
N CYS A 33 -14.80 -30.29 5.39
CA CYS A 33 -14.06 -29.11 5.80
C CYS A 33 -13.19 -28.62 4.63
N THR A 34 -13.42 -27.39 4.20
CA THR A 34 -12.63 -26.74 3.16
C THR A 34 -11.35 -26.26 3.83
N SER A 35 -10.22 -26.93 3.54
CA SER A 35 -8.94 -26.76 4.25
C SER A 35 -8.95 -27.24 5.71
N HIS A 36 -7.77 -27.22 6.35
CA HIS A 36 -7.59 -27.66 7.74
C HIS A 36 -8.15 -26.69 8.80
N SER A 37 -8.95 -25.68 8.41
CA SER A 37 -9.60 -24.71 9.30
C SER A 37 -11.11 -24.99 9.40
N THR A 38 -11.64 -25.08 10.61
CA THR A 38 -13.06 -25.38 10.87
C THR A 38 -13.97 -24.14 10.87
N ASN A 39 -13.42 -22.92 10.78
CA ASN A 39 -14.19 -21.71 10.43
C ASN A 39 -14.58 -21.66 8.94
N ALA A 40 -14.06 -22.58 8.15
CA ALA A 40 -14.45 -22.76 6.78
C ALA A 40 -15.79 -23.49 6.77
N ARG A 41 -16.83 -22.86 6.22
CA ARG A 41 -18.15 -23.50 6.05
C ARG A 41 -17.91 -24.83 5.34
N ARG A 42 -18.47 -25.91 5.88
CA ARG A 42 -18.36 -27.19 5.19
C ARG A 42 -18.95 -27.02 3.79
N SER A 43 -18.26 -27.51 2.77
CA SER A 43 -18.76 -27.54 1.39
C SER A 43 -18.70 -28.95 0.81
N TYR A 44 -19.48 -29.22 -0.25
CA TYR A 44 -19.39 -30.48 -1.00
C TYR A 44 -18.13 -30.52 -1.89
N VAL A 45 -17.42 -29.39 -2.00
CA VAL A 45 -16.10 -29.26 -2.60
C VAL A 45 -15.09 -28.94 -1.51
N ALA A 46 -13.91 -29.57 -1.55
CA ALA A 46 -12.80 -29.21 -0.68
C ALA A 46 -11.47 -29.14 -1.44
N ILE A 47 -10.62 -28.22 -0.99
CA ILE A 47 -9.24 -28.09 -1.45
C ILE A 47 -8.33 -28.84 -0.46
N GLY A 48 -7.46 -29.69 -0.99
CA GLY A 48 -6.49 -30.46 -0.24
C GLY A 48 -5.05 -29.97 -0.41
N ASP A 49 -4.13 -30.64 0.28
CA ASP A 49 -2.70 -30.30 0.26
C ASP A 49 -1.94 -31.19 -0.75
N VAL A 50 -1.01 -30.59 -1.47
CA VAL A 50 -0.04 -31.30 -2.32
C VAL A 50 1.36 -31.05 -1.76
N VAL A 51 2.03 -32.11 -1.32
CA VAL A 51 3.35 -32.03 -0.69
C VAL A 51 4.35 -32.95 -1.37
N ARG A 52 5.62 -32.61 -1.27
CA ARG A 52 6.76 -33.46 -1.62
C ARG A 52 7.50 -33.82 -0.35
N ALA A 53 7.50 -35.10 -0.01
CA ALA A 53 8.25 -35.63 1.11
C ALA A 53 9.64 -36.08 0.64
N SER A 54 10.67 -35.70 1.41
CA SER A 54 12.05 -36.10 1.18
C SER A 54 12.70 -36.48 2.50
N ALA A 55 13.45 -37.59 2.47
CA ALA A 55 14.25 -38.01 3.60
C ALA A 55 15.28 -36.95 4.03
N THR A 56 15.79 -36.11 3.13
CA THR A 56 16.80 -35.08 3.43
C THR A 56 16.20 -33.69 3.61
N SER A 57 15.24 -33.30 2.78
CA SER A 57 14.69 -31.93 2.77
C SER A 57 13.37 -31.74 3.51
N GLY A 58 12.89 -32.75 4.25
CA GLY A 58 11.61 -32.68 4.97
C GLY A 58 10.38 -32.77 4.06
N VAL A 59 9.25 -32.27 4.56
CA VAL A 59 7.97 -32.18 3.83
C VAL A 59 7.79 -30.74 3.38
N ARG A 60 7.71 -30.52 2.07
CA ARG A 60 7.48 -29.18 1.50
C ARG A 60 6.26 -29.19 0.61
N ARG A 61 5.48 -28.11 0.58
CA ARG A 61 4.38 -27.97 -0.40
C ARG A 61 4.93 -28.02 -1.82
N ARG A 62 4.21 -28.73 -2.70
CA ARG A 62 4.61 -28.89 -4.10
C ARG A 62 4.10 -27.69 -4.90
N ARG A 63 5.02 -26.82 -5.29
CA ARG A 63 4.70 -25.66 -6.14
C ARG A 63 4.04 -26.08 -7.45
N GLY A 64 2.99 -25.35 -7.84
CA GLY A 64 2.30 -25.45 -9.12
C GLY A 64 1.17 -26.49 -9.16
N LEU A 65 0.92 -27.26 -8.11
CA LEU A 65 -0.15 -28.27 -8.10
C LEU A 65 -1.19 -27.96 -7.02
N ALA A 66 -2.45 -28.24 -7.33
CA ALA A 66 -3.57 -28.17 -6.41
C ALA A 66 -4.42 -29.44 -6.52
N ALA A 67 -4.88 -29.95 -5.38
CA ALA A 67 -5.82 -31.07 -5.34
C ALA A 67 -7.17 -30.56 -4.85
N SER A 68 -8.23 -30.84 -5.60
CA SER A 68 -9.60 -30.59 -5.19
C SER A 68 -10.40 -31.88 -5.23
N ILE A 69 -11.43 -31.95 -4.39
CA ILE A 69 -12.42 -33.01 -4.41
C ILE A 69 -13.80 -32.39 -4.59
N GLU A 70 -14.60 -32.98 -5.46
CA GLU A 70 -16.04 -32.78 -5.56
C GLU A 70 -16.74 -34.08 -5.15
N GLN A 71 -17.52 -34.01 -4.07
CA GLN A 71 -18.21 -35.18 -3.52
C GLN A 71 -19.10 -35.86 -4.56
N GLY A 72 -18.95 -37.19 -4.68
CA GLY A 72 -19.72 -38.00 -5.62
C GLY A 72 -19.39 -37.79 -7.10
N VAL A 73 -18.34 -37.02 -7.42
CA VAL A 73 -17.92 -36.73 -8.80
C VAL A 73 -16.47 -37.16 -9.03
N ALA A 74 -15.51 -36.45 -8.45
CA ALA A 74 -14.10 -36.75 -8.69
C ALA A 74 -13.14 -36.09 -7.69
N VAL A 75 -11.93 -36.64 -7.60
CA VAL A 75 -10.75 -35.96 -7.07
C VAL A 75 -9.90 -35.51 -8.25
N VAL A 76 -9.66 -34.20 -8.36
CA VAL A 76 -8.90 -33.59 -9.45
C VAL A 76 -7.58 -33.05 -8.93
N LEU A 77 -6.48 -33.53 -9.50
CA LEU A 77 -5.17 -32.92 -9.36
C LEU A 77 -4.94 -32.02 -10.56
N MET A 78 -4.75 -30.74 -10.33
CA MET A 78 -4.60 -29.73 -11.38
C MET A 78 -3.26 -29.00 -11.25
N ASP A 79 -2.71 -28.61 -12.39
CA ASP A 79 -1.58 -27.67 -12.44
C ASP A 79 -2.13 -26.24 -12.47
N VAL A 80 -1.78 -25.47 -11.45
CA VAL A 80 -2.29 -24.10 -11.26
C VAL A 80 -1.75 -23.15 -12.33
N ASN A 81 -0.55 -23.40 -12.86
CA ASN A 81 0.06 -22.52 -13.85
C ASN A 81 -0.54 -22.74 -15.25
N THR A 82 -0.78 -24.00 -15.61
CA THR A 82 -1.37 -24.35 -16.92
C THR A 82 -2.90 -24.40 -16.88
N GLN A 83 -3.50 -24.44 -15.69
CA GLN A 83 -4.94 -24.61 -15.45
C GLN A 83 -5.48 -25.93 -16.00
N MET A 84 -4.58 -26.89 -16.26
CA MET A 84 -4.95 -28.18 -16.82
C MET A 84 -5.05 -29.24 -15.72
N PRO A 85 -6.07 -30.12 -15.76
CA PRO A 85 -6.10 -31.28 -14.90
C PRO A 85 -4.95 -32.22 -15.29
N MET A 86 -4.08 -32.50 -14.31
CA MET A 86 -3.00 -33.47 -14.43
C MET A 86 -3.52 -34.90 -14.23
N HIS A 87 -4.48 -35.06 -13.33
CA HIS A 87 -5.12 -36.35 -13.07
C HIS A 87 -6.52 -36.18 -12.48
N THR A 88 -7.40 -37.13 -12.76
CA THR A 88 -8.77 -37.15 -12.24
C THR A 88 -9.13 -38.56 -11.81
N TYR A 89 -9.45 -38.76 -10.53
CA TYR A 89 -10.04 -39.99 -10.01
C TYR A 89 -11.55 -39.82 -9.91
N THR A 90 -12.31 -40.59 -10.68
CA THR A 90 -13.77 -40.56 -10.60
C THR A 90 -14.25 -41.20 -9.30
N LEU A 91 -15.14 -40.50 -8.60
CA LEU A 91 -15.82 -40.99 -7.40
C LEU A 91 -17.23 -41.46 -7.79
N ARG A 92 -17.72 -42.50 -7.12
CA ARG A 92 -19.13 -42.91 -7.23
C ARG A 92 -20.00 -41.97 -6.40
N PRO A 93 -21.26 -41.73 -6.79
CA PRO A 93 -22.19 -40.94 -5.97
C PRO A 93 -22.44 -41.50 -4.57
N SER A 94 -22.17 -42.79 -4.35
CA SER A 94 -22.26 -43.49 -3.06
C SER A 94 -20.99 -43.38 -2.21
N ASP A 95 -19.90 -42.82 -2.74
CA ASP A 95 -18.64 -42.74 -2.03
C ASP A 95 -18.70 -41.60 -1.01
N HIS A 96 -18.56 -41.92 0.27
CA HIS A 96 -18.62 -40.96 1.37
C HIS A 96 -17.22 -40.56 1.80
N ILE A 97 -16.65 -39.55 1.13
CA ILE A 97 -15.35 -39.01 1.51
C ILE A 97 -15.51 -38.10 2.73
N THR A 98 -14.57 -38.16 3.68
CA THR A 98 -14.64 -37.45 4.96
C THR A 98 -13.49 -36.48 5.19
N SER A 99 -12.39 -36.59 4.44
CA SER A 99 -11.26 -35.65 4.50
C SER A 99 -10.99 -34.96 3.16
N PRO A 100 -10.37 -33.77 3.15
CA PRO A 100 -9.72 -33.22 1.97
C PRO A 100 -8.63 -34.18 1.42
N PRO A 101 -8.31 -34.12 0.11
CA PRO A 101 -7.24 -34.93 -0.47
C PRO A 101 -5.87 -34.52 0.05
N LEU A 102 -5.04 -35.50 0.41
CA LEU A 102 -3.61 -35.28 0.67
C LEU A 102 -2.80 -35.99 -0.41
N VAL A 103 -2.09 -35.23 -1.24
CA VAL A 103 -1.26 -35.76 -2.32
C VAL A 103 0.21 -35.66 -1.91
N VAL A 104 0.91 -36.79 -1.86
CA VAL A 104 2.32 -36.87 -1.45
C VAL A 104 3.17 -37.39 -2.62
N GLU A 105 4.10 -36.56 -3.09
CA GLU A 105 5.17 -36.97 -4.00
C GLU A 105 6.41 -37.40 -3.19
N ARG A 106 6.95 -38.58 -3.47
CA ARG A 106 8.19 -39.06 -2.84
C ARG A 106 9.00 -39.96 -3.77
N ALA A 107 10.27 -40.13 -3.46
CA ALA A 107 11.12 -41.14 -4.09
C ALA A 107 11.17 -42.38 -3.19
N LEU A 108 10.78 -43.52 -3.72
CA LEU A 108 10.96 -44.83 -3.10
C LEU A 108 12.26 -45.44 -3.62
N HIS A 109 13.04 -45.99 -2.70
CA HIS A 109 14.24 -46.78 -3.02
C HIS A 109 13.88 -48.25 -2.89
N ALA A 110 13.57 -48.89 -4.01
CA ALA A 110 13.29 -50.33 -4.07
C ALA A 110 14.36 -50.99 -4.94
N ALA A 111 15.08 -51.97 -4.39
CA ALA A 111 16.05 -52.80 -5.11
C ALA A 111 17.12 -52.04 -5.94
N GLY A 112 17.57 -50.87 -5.45
CA GLY A 112 18.64 -50.08 -6.09
C GLY A 112 18.19 -49.07 -7.15
N ASP A 113 16.91 -49.10 -7.56
CA ASP A 113 16.34 -48.11 -8.49
C ASP A 113 15.51 -47.05 -7.74
N LYS A 114 15.58 -45.81 -8.22
CA LYS A 114 14.89 -44.66 -7.61
C LYS A 114 13.56 -44.44 -8.33
N LYS A 115 12.49 -44.99 -7.77
CA LYS A 115 11.14 -44.82 -8.32
C LYS A 115 10.47 -43.61 -7.69
N LEU A 116 10.10 -42.62 -8.51
CA LEU A 116 9.25 -41.51 -8.06
C LEU A 116 7.79 -41.97 -8.06
N VAL A 117 7.10 -41.73 -6.96
CA VAL A 117 5.68 -42.05 -6.81
C VAL A 117 4.90 -40.85 -6.31
N ARG A 118 3.64 -40.80 -6.70
CA ARG A 118 2.64 -39.87 -6.16
C ARG A 118 1.53 -40.69 -5.52
N THR A 119 1.24 -40.43 -4.26
CA THR A 119 0.15 -41.10 -3.55
C THR A 119 -0.89 -40.10 -3.10
N THR A 120 -2.15 -40.32 -3.48
CA THR A 120 -3.31 -39.54 -3.03
C THR A 120 -4.01 -40.29 -1.91
N TYR A 121 -4.12 -39.66 -0.76
CA TYR A 121 -4.78 -40.18 0.43
C TYR A 121 -6.13 -39.50 0.65
N LEU A 122 -7.15 -40.30 0.95
CA LEU A 122 -8.51 -39.84 1.26
C LEU A 122 -9.06 -40.63 2.46
N GLY A 123 -9.59 -39.93 3.45
CA GLY A 123 -10.45 -40.54 4.46
C GLY A 123 -11.82 -40.78 3.87
N ALA A 124 -12.37 -41.98 4.00
CA ALA A 124 -13.70 -42.33 3.53
C ALA A 124 -14.45 -43.16 4.58
N GLN A 125 -15.77 -43.24 4.44
CA GLN A 125 -16.61 -44.15 5.20
C GLN A 125 -17.17 -45.22 4.27
N ASP A 126 -17.09 -46.47 4.72
CA ASP A 126 -17.75 -47.60 4.10
C ASP A 126 -18.72 -48.28 5.09
N ALA A 127 -19.36 -49.37 4.66
CA ALA A 127 -20.29 -50.12 5.51
C ALA A 127 -19.61 -50.77 6.74
N SER A 128 -18.29 -50.93 6.73
CA SER A 128 -17.48 -51.54 7.79
C SER A 128 -16.88 -50.52 8.77
N GLY A 129 -16.88 -49.23 8.43
CA GLY A 129 -16.44 -48.14 9.28
C GLY A 129 -15.60 -47.10 8.54
N THR A 130 -14.64 -46.52 9.25
CA THR A 130 -13.72 -45.53 8.69
C THR A 130 -12.59 -46.22 7.92
N VAL A 131 -12.31 -45.78 6.70
CA VAL A 131 -11.26 -46.33 5.85
C VAL A 131 -10.36 -45.23 5.28
N LEU A 132 -9.10 -45.57 5.06
CA LEU A 132 -8.13 -44.77 4.32
C LEU A 132 -7.99 -45.33 2.92
N TRP A 133 -8.31 -44.53 1.91
CA TRP A 133 -8.03 -44.84 0.52
C TRP A 133 -6.65 -44.33 0.14
N VAL A 134 -5.87 -45.19 -0.51
CA VAL A 134 -4.50 -44.94 -0.94
C VAL A 134 -4.43 -45.19 -2.43
N LEU A 135 -4.30 -44.12 -3.22
CA LEU A 135 -4.22 -44.17 -4.67
C LEU A 135 -2.78 -43.85 -5.08
N THR A 136 -2.03 -44.82 -5.61
CA THR A 136 -0.60 -44.68 -5.89
C THR A 136 -0.30 -44.73 -7.38
N GLU A 137 0.46 -43.74 -7.85
CA GLU A 137 0.89 -43.58 -9.22
C GLU A 137 2.41 -43.62 -9.33
N SER A 138 2.89 -44.21 -10.43
CA SER A 138 4.31 -44.17 -10.80
C SER A 138 4.58 -42.93 -11.66
N LEU A 139 5.62 -42.18 -11.31
CA LEU A 139 6.07 -40.99 -12.03
C LEU A 139 7.39 -41.26 -12.76
N ASP A 140 7.58 -40.58 -13.89
CA ASP A 140 8.86 -40.51 -14.58
C ASP A 140 9.88 -39.64 -13.82
N MET A 141 11.13 -39.57 -14.30
CA MET A 141 12.16 -38.72 -13.69
C MET A 141 11.83 -37.22 -13.71
N ARG A 142 10.91 -36.79 -14.58
CA ARG A 142 10.43 -35.40 -14.69
C ARG A 142 9.24 -35.12 -13.77
N GLY A 143 8.74 -36.13 -13.04
CA GLY A 143 7.59 -36.03 -12.15
C GLY A 143 6.24 -36.04 -12.89
N LYS A 144 6.23 -36.46 -14.16
CA LYS A 144 5.01 -36.69 -14.94
C LYS A 144 4.52 -38.13 -14.73
N ARG A 145 3.20 -38.32 -14.77
CA ARG A 145 2.60 -39.65 -14.69
C ARG A 145 3.04 -40.49 -15.89
N ILE A 146 3.40 -41.74 -15.63
CA ILE A 146 3.64 -42.74 -16.68
C ILE A 146 2.27 -43.28 -17.10
N ALA A 147 1.81 -42.92 -18.30
CA ALA A 147 0.45 -43.24 -18.76
C ALA A 147 0.17 -44.75 -18.90
N GLU A 148 1.22 -45.55 -19.13
CA GLU A 148 1.16 -47.00 -19.30
C GLU A 148 0.88 -47.77 -17.99
N LEU A 149 0.97 -47.10 -16.83
CA LEU A 149 0.74 -47.70 -15.52
C LEU A 149 -0.55 -47.13 -14.91
N ASP A 150 -1.51 -48.02 -14.67
CA ASP A 150 -2.74 -47.70 -13.95
C ASP A 150 -2.44 -47.40 -12.46
N PRO A 151 -3.18 -46.47 -11.85
CA PRO A 151 -3.03 -46.17 -10.44
C PRO A 151 -3.45 -47.37 -9.59
N GLU A 152 -2.61 -47.74 -8.64
CA GLU A 152 -2.91 -48.79 -7.67
C GLU A 152 -3.81 -48.22 -6.56
N LYS A 153 -4.96 -48.85 -6.31
CA LYS A 153 -5.87 -48.47 -5.22
C LYS A 153 -5.80 -49.49 -4.10
N ALA A 154 -5.33 -49.06 -2.93
CA ALA A 154 -5.43 -49.81 -1.69
C ALA A 154 -6.44 -49.15 -0.73
N VAL A 155 -7.11 -49.97 0.08
CA VAL A 155 -8.07 -49.53 1.10
C VAL A 155 -7.67 -50.14 2.42
N HIS A 156 -7.49 -49.31 3.44
CA HIS A 156 -7.09 -49.76 4.77
C HIS A 156 -8.15 -49.36 5.79
N SER A 157 -8.59 -50.29 6.62
CA SER A 157 -9.51 -50.00 7.73
C SER A 157 -8.79 -49.24 8.84
N VAL A 158 -9.41 -48.17 9.33
CA VAL A 158 -8.95 -47.38 10.47
C VAL A 158 -10.06 -47.38 11.51
N ALA A 159 -9.84 -48.02 12.65
CA ALA A 159 -10.84 -48.07 13.72
C ALA A 159 -11.23 -46.66 14.19
N GLY A 160 -12.47 -46.46 14.64
CA GLY A 160 -12.93 -45.21 15.27
C GLY A 160 -13.68 -44.25 14.34
N ALA A 161 -13.83 -43.00 14.80
CA ALA A 161 -14.56 -41.94 14.10
C ALA A 161 -13.95 -41.60 12.71
N PRO A 162 -14.74 -40.99 11.79
CA PRO A 162 -14.26 -40.62 10.46
C PRO A 162 -13.04 -39.68 10.49
N LEU A 163 -12.16 -39.82 9.50
CA LEU A 163 -10.97 -38.97 9.34
C LEU A 163 -11.38 -37.62 8.73
N GLU A 164 -11.13 -36.53 9.44
CA GLU A 164 -11.48 -35.17 9.01
C GLU A 164 -10.30 -34.47 8.31
N ALA A 165 -9.06 -34.72 8.77
CA ALA A 165 -7.85 -34.13 8.18
C ALA A 165 -6.69 -35.12 8.14
N LEU A 166 -5.86 -35.02 7.11
CA LEU A 166 -4.68 -35.86 6.88
C LEU A 166 -3.45 -34.98 6.65
N PHE A 167 -2.33 -35.34 7.26
CA PHE A 167 -1.05 -34.65 7.11
C PHE A 167 0.08 -35.65 6.88
N SER A 168 1.08 -35.27 6.08
CA SER A 168 2.26 -36.10 5.82
C SER A 168 3.43 -35.69 6.71
N LEU A 169 4.16 -36.68 7.24
CA LEU A 169 5.41 -36.50 7.98
C LEU A 169 6.62 -36.83 7.10
N ARG A 170 7.80 -36.36 7.52
CA ARG A 170 9.08 -36.63 6.82
C ARG A 170 9.37 -38.13 6.68
N SER A 171 8.93 -38.94 7.64
CA SER A 171 9.13 -40.40 7.63
C SER A 171 8.29 -41.12 6.57
N GLY A 172 7.31 -40.46 5.96
CA GLY A 172 6.30 -41.09 5.11
C GLY A 172 5.06 -41.56 5.87
N ASP A 173 5.09 -41.51 7.21
CA ASP A 173 3.94 -41.70 8.09
C ASP A 173 2.91 -40.58 7.91
N LEU A 174 1.67 -40.86 8.28
CA LEU A 174 0.57 -39.90 8.20
C LEU A 174 0.06 -39.56 9.60
N LEU A 175 -0.16 -38.28 9.85
CA LEU A 175 -0.90 -37.82 11.02
C LEU A 175 -2.34 -37.55 10.60
N ALA A 176 -3.29 -38.26 11.19
CA ALA A 176 -4.71 -38.11 10.90
C ALA A 176 -5.44 -37.51 12.10
N VAL A 177 -6.37 -36.58 11.84
CA VAL A 177 -7.29 -36.03 12.85
C VAL A 177 -8.68 -36.56 12.57
N ARG A 178 -9.30 -37.18 13.57
CA ARG A 178 -10.67 -37.71 13.50
C ARG A 178 -11.70 -36.66 13.86
N ALA A 179 -12.96 -36.88 13.46
CA ALA A 179 -14.09 -36.01 13.77
C ALA A 179 -14.45 -35.91 15.26
N ASP A 180 -14.02 -36.88 16.08
CA ASP A 180 -14.12 -36.83 17.54
C ASP A 180 -12.98 -36.03 18.20
N GLY A 181 -12.03 -35.55 17.39
CA GLY A 181 -10.84 -34.82 17.80
C GLY A 181 -9.66 -35.70 18.21
N THR A 182 -9.76 -37.02 18.12
CA THR A 182 -8.60 -37.89 18.36
C THR A 182 -7.58 -37.77 17.23
N VAL A 183 -6.29 -37.88 17.59
CA VAL A 183 -5.19 -37.83 16.62
C VAL A 183 -4.55 -39.21 16.53
N VAL A 184 -4.37 -39.67 15.31
CA VAL A 184 -3.87 -41.01 15.00
C VAL A 184 -2.60 -40.88 14.18
N LEU A 185 -1.55 -41.58 14.59
CA LEU A 185 -0.33 -41.73 13.83
C LEU A 185 -0.41 -43.04 13.03
N LEU A 186 -0.52 -42.90 11.71
CA LEU A 186 -0.59 -44.00 10.77
C LEU A 186 0.80 -44.28 10.19
N ALA A 187 1.20 -45.55 10.19
CA ALA A 187 2.36 -46.02 9.46
C ALA A 187 2.22 -45.69 7.97
N GLU A 188 3.37 -45.51 7.30
CA GLU A 188 3.41 -45.48 5.85
C GLU A 188 2.68 -46.69 5.23
N PRO A 189 1.58 -46.46 4.47
CA PRO A 189 0.73 -47.55 3.99
C PRO A 189 1.39 -48.46 2.94
N LEU A 190 2.49 -48.00 2.32
CA LEU A 190 3.21 -48.74 1.28
C LEU A 190 4.25 -49.72 1.84
N SER A 191 4.67 -49.56 3.10
CA SER A 191 5.78 -50.32 3.68
C SER A 191 5.39 -51.18 4.89
N SER A 192 4.22 -50.94 5.50
CA SER A 192 3.80 -51.62 6.73
C SER A 192 2.56 -52.49 6.54
N GLN A 193 2.57 -53.68 7.13
CA GLN A 193 1.38 -54.56 7.22
C GLN A 193 0.36 -54.06 8.28
N SER A 194 0.80 -53.33 9.30
CA SER A 194 -0.06 -52.67 10.29
C SER A 194 -0.08 -51.16 10.07
N LEU A 195 -1.26 -50.60 9.79
CA LEU A 195 -1.42 -49.19 9.43
C LEU A 195 -1.39 -48.25 10.64
N VAL A 196 -1.77 -48.69 11.83
CA VAL A 196 -1.86 -47.82 13.01
C VAL A 196 -0.64 -48.05 13.90
N LYS A 197 0.25 -47.05 13.98
CA LYS A 197 1.42 -47.10 14.89
C LYS A 197 1.03 -46.71 16.30
N TYR A 198 0.19 -45.68 16.41
CA TYR A 198 -0.20 -45.13 17.70
C TYR A 198 -1.52 -44.39 17.58
N THR A 199 -2.43 -44.64 18.54
CA THR A 199 -3.64 -43.86 18.71
C THR A 199 -3.51 -43.12 20.04
N ALA A 200 -3.50 -41.80 20.00
CA ALA A 200 -3.72 -41.03 21.21
C ALA A 200 -5.21 -40.69 21.28
N GLU A 201 -5.91 -41.30 22.23
CA GLU A 201 -7.09 -40.66 22.78
C GLU A 201 -6.60 -39.44 23.54
N ILE A 202 -6.53 -38.31 22.85
CA ILE A 202 -6.27 -37.04 23.51
C ILE A 202 -7.59 -36.65 24.20
N GLY A 203 -7.94 -37.38 25.26
CA GLY A 203 -9.16 -37.22 26.04
C GLY A 203 -9.25 -35.79 26.56
N SER A 204 -10.37 -35.10 26.32
CA SER A 204 -10.59 -33.67 26.64
C SER A 204 -9.68 -32.64 25.94
N PHE A 205 -8.79 -33.08 25.03
CA PHE A 205 -7.72 -32.24 24.48
C PHE A 205 -8.03 -31.53 23.15
N LEU A 206 -9.16 -31.76 22.49
CA LEU A 206 -9.58 -30.83 21.44
C LEU A 206 -10.84 -30.12 21.92
N PRO A 207 -10.80 -28.81 22.20
CA PRO A 207 -12.04 -28.10 22.38
C PRO A 207 -12.84 -28.17 21.07
N ARG A 208 -14.17 -28.33 21.19
CA ARG A 208 -15.07 -28.62 20.06
C ARG A 208 -15.08 -27.56 18.94
N MET A 209 -14.43 -26.41 19.12
CA MET A 209 -14.26 -25.38 18.09
C MET A 209 -12.79 -25.26 17.66
N ARG A 210 -12.44 -25.96 16.58
CA ARG A 210 -11.17 -25.81 15.85
C ARG A 210 -11.27 -24.56 14.97
N LEU A 211 -10.28 -23.69 14.97
CA LEU A 211 -10.34 -22.45 14.18
C LEU A 211 -9.37 -22.52 13.01
N ASP A 212 -8.16 -23.02 13.24
CA ASP A 212 -7.17 -23.25 12.20
C ASP A 212 -6.19 -24.36 12.62
N THR A 213 -5.52 -24.98 11.64
CA THR A 213 -4.38 -25.85 11.92
C THR A 213 -3.31 -25.77 10.85
N GLN A 214 -2.06 -25.95 11.28
CA GLN A 214 -0.91 -25.94 10.41
C GLN A 214 0.04 -27.08 10.81
N MET A 215 0.43 -27.88 9.81
CA MET A 215 1.50 -28.86 10.00
C MET A 215 2.86 -28.19 9.80
N LEU A 216 3.74 -28.38 10.77
CA LEU A 216 5.15 -27.99 10.72
C LEU A 216 6.00 -29.21 10.35
N ASP A 217 6.91 -29.02 9.41
CA ASP A 217 7.94 -30.01 9.14
C ASP A 217 8.95 -30.08 10.31
N ALA A 218 9.84 -31.07 10.29
CA ALA A 218 10.82 -31.25 11.36
C ALA A 218 11.69 -29.98 11.60
N PRO A 219 12.27 -29.30 10.58
CA PRO A 219 12.98 -28.04 10.78
C PRO A 219 12.17 -26.95 11.48
N PHE A 220 10.96 -26.63 10.99
CA PHE A 220 10.12 -25.57 11.58
C PHE A 220 9.62 -25.96 12.97
N ALA A 221 9.24 -27.23 13.16
CA ALA A 221 8.84 -27.74 14.48
C ALA A 221 9.99 -27.63 15.49
N LYS A 222 11.22 -27.97 15.10
CA LYS A 222 12.42 -27.82 15.95
C LYS A 222 12.78 -26.36 16.22
N ALA A 223 12.54 -25.46 15.29
CA ALA A 223 12.77 -24.03 15.50
C ALA A 223 11.77 -23.45 16.52
N LEU A 224 10.49 -23.78 16.37
CA LEU A 224 9.43 -23.32 17.29
C LEU A 224 9.56 -23.98 18.68
N LEU A 225 9.80 -25.29 18.71
CA LEU A 225 9.86 -26.11 19.92
C LEU A 225 11.31 -26.45 20.29
N HIS A 226 12.24 -25.52 20.13
CA HIS A 226 13.68 -25.76 20.36
C HIS A 226 13.99 -26.13 21.83
N HIS A 227 13.17 -25.65 22.77
CA HIS A 227 13.25 -26.01 24.19
C HIS A 227 12.52 -27.32 24.55
N ALA A 228 11.90 -28.00 23.57
CA ALA A 228 11.21 -29.25 23.83
C ALA A 228 12.22 -30.39 24.12
N PRO A 229 11.93 -31.25 25.11
CA PRO A 229 12.68 -32.48 25.30
C PRO A 229 12.60 -33.37 24.05
N ASN A 230 13.72 -34.03 23.73
CA ASN A 230 13.85 -34.90 22.55
C ASN A 230 13.59 -34.20 21.19
N ALA A 231 13.89 -32.90 21.07
CA ALA A 231 13.81 -32.17 19.80
C ALA A 231 14.60 -32.85 18.65
N ALA A 232 15.64 -33.63 18.98
CA ALA A 232 16.40 -34.41 17.98
C ALA A 232 15.53 -35.43 17.22
N SER A 233 14.64 -36.15 17.91
CA SER A 233 13.79 -37.22 17.36
C SER A 233 12.48 -36.71 16.75
N MET A 234 12.24 -35.40 16.76
CA MET A 234 11.02 -34.79 16.26
C MET A 234 10.90 -34.91 14.73
N LEU A 235 9.79 -35.48 14.28
CA LEU A 235 9.42 -35.69 12.88
C LEU A 235 8.62 -34.50 12.30
N GLY A 236 7.94 -33.75 13.16
CA GLY A 236 7.11 -32.58 12.82
C GLY A 236 6.26 -32.17 14.03
N ALA A 237 5.42 -31.15 13.84
CA ALA A 237 4.45 -30.75 14.86
C ALA A 237 3.15 -30.22 14.23
N LEU A 238 2.01 -30.54 14.80
CA LEU A 238 0.72 -29.98 14.41
C LEU A 238 0.38 -28.81 15.33
N LEU A 239 0.29 -27.60 14.79
CA LEU A 239 -0.26 -26.44 15.48
C LEU A 239 -1.78 -26.43 15.31
N LEU A 240 -2.48 -26.27 16.43
CA LEU A 240 -3.92 -26.18 16.49
C LEU A 240 -4.33 -24.89 17.19
N VAL A 241 -5.01 -24.02 16.45
CA VAL A 241 -5.69 -22.85 17.01
C VAL A 241 -7.12 -23.27 17.34
N SER A 242 -7.52 -23.17 18.59
CA SER A 242 -8.82 -23.67 19.04
C SER A 242 -9.37 -22.89 20.22
N ALA A 243 -10.65 -23.10 20.53
CA ALA A 243 -11.25 -22.50 21.71
C ALA A 243 -12.36 -23.38 22.32
N PRO A 244 -12.45 -23.45 23.66
CA PRO A 244 -13.54 -24.15 24.34
C PRO A 244 -14.92 -23.66 23.90
N GLN A 245 -15.92 -24.54 23.93
CA GLN A 245 -17.31 -24.23 23.55
C GLN A 245 -18.06 -23.49 24.67
N THR A 246 -17.39 -22.58 25.39
CA THR A 246 -18.00 -21.68 26.38
C THR A 246 -18.02 -20.27 25.81
N LYS A 247 -19.06 -19.48 26.14
CA LYS A 247 -19.26 -18.15 25.52
C LYS A 247 -18.10 -17.18 25.77
N ASP A 248 -17.42 -17.36 26.90
CA ASP A 248 -16.30 -16.54 27.38
C ASP A 248 -14.94 -17.23 27.21
N ALA A 249 -14.89 -18.34 26.47
CA ALA A 249 -13.63 -19.03 26.24
C ALA A 249 -12.67 -18.13 25.44
N GLN A 250 -11.41 -18.11 25.84
CA GLN A 250 -10.36 -17.41 25.13
C GLN A 250 -9.72 -18.31 24.08
N LEU A 251 -9.05 -17.69 23.11
CA LEU A 251 -8.29 -18.39 22.09
C LEU A 251 -7.04 -19.03 22.70
N SER A 252 -6.83 -20.32 22.43
CA SER A 252 -5.60 -21.01 22.78
C SER A 252 -4.98 -21.71 21.57
N VAL A 253 -3.66 -21.83 21.59
CA VAL A 253 -2.90 -22.63 20.64
C VAL A 253 -2.31 -23.83 21.36
N ARG A 254 -2.37 -24.97 20.69
CA ARG A 254 -1.80 -26.22 21.15
C ARG A 254 -0.87 -26.75 20.07
N ALA A 255 0.38 -27.07 20.43
CA ALA A 255 1.32 -27.74 19.53
C ALA A 255 1.42 -29.21 19.91
N LEU A 256 1.14 -30.10 18.96
CA LEU A 256 1.32 -31.54 19.11
C LEU A 256 2.60 -31.95 18.38
N ALA A 257 3.69 -32.12 19.11
CA ALA A 257 4.95 -32.63 18.58
C ALA A 257 4.86 -34.13 18.30
N VAL A 258 5.37 -34.54 17.14
CA VAL A 258 5.43 -35.94 16.71
C VAL A 258 6.88 -36.41 16.75
N HIS A 259 7.15 -37.51 17.43
CA HIS A 259 8.49 -38.09 17.60
C HIS A 259 8.61 -39.45 16.90
N ALA A 260 9.83 -39.81 16.51
CA ALA A 260 10.12 -41.10 15.87
C ALA A 260 10.04 -42.30 16.83
N GLU A 261 10.23 -42.05 18.13
CA GLU A 261 10.28 -43.05 19.19
C GLU A 261 9.26 -42.71 20.27
N ALA A 262 8.89 -43.70 21.09
CA ALA A 262 7.94 -43.50 22.18
C ALA A 262 8.49 -42.52 23.24
N PRO A 263 7.67 -41.59 23.77
CA PRO A 263 6.28 -41.32 23.39
C PRO A 263 6.17 -40.62 22.04
N PHE A 264 5.38 -41.20 21.13
CA PHE A 264 5.26 -40.74 19.74
C PHE A 264 4.60 -39.36 19.60
N LEU A 265 3.81 -38.94 20.58
CA LEU A 265 3.10 -37.66 20.59
C LEU A 265 3.30 -36.95 21.92
N ARG A 266 3.57 -35.64 21.87
CA ARG A 266 3.66 -34.78 23.05
C ARG A 266 2.97 -33.44 22.78
N ALA A 267 2.09 -33.04 23.69
CA ALA A 267 1.34 -31.79 23.58
C ALA A 267 1.97 -30.67 24.40
N TYR A 268 1.93 -29.46 23.86
CA TYR A 268 2.31 -28.21 24.50
C TYR A 268 1.17 -27.22 24.36
N ASP A 269 0.76 -26.64 25.48
CA ASP A 269 -0.42 -25.79 25.56
C ASP A 269 -0.01 -24.34 25.75
N SER A 270 -0.75 -23.44 25.11
CA SER A 270 -0.59 -22.02 25.36
C SER A 270 -1.48 -21.57 26.51
N ALA A 271 -0.98 -20.55 27.22
CA ALA A 271 -1.87 -19.65 27.94
C ALA A 271 -2.83 -18.96 26.94
N PRO A 272 -3.93 -18.35 27.41
CA PRO A 272 -4.82 -17.59 26.54
C PRO A 272 -4.07 -16.49 25.80
N LEU A 273 -4.14 -16.51 24.46
CA LEU A 273 -3.27 -15.69 23.61
C LEU A 273 -3.68 -14.22 23.56
N PHE A 274 -5.00 -13.97 23.52
CA PHE A 274 -5.58 -12.64 23.39
C PHE A 274 -6.69 -12.47 24.43
N PRO A 275 -6.38 -12.01 25.65
CA PRO A 275 -7.37 -11.95 26.72
C PRO A 275 -8.53 -10.98 26.41
N SER A 276 -8.30 -10.01 25.51
CA SER A 276 -9.27 -9.01 25.06
C SER A 276 -10.31 -9.56 24.07
N VAL A 277 -10.04 -10.65 23.35
CA VAL A 277 -10.91 -11.16 22.29
C VAL A 277 -11.47 -12.54 22.68
N PRO A 278 -12.75 -12.65 23.05
CA PRO A 278 -13.37 -13.94 23.30
C PRO A 278 -13.50 -14.72 22.00
N ALA A 279 -13.28 -16.03 22.07
CA ALA A 279 -13.26 -16.90 20.89
C ALA A 279 -14.60 -16.93 20.13
N SER A 280 -15.72 -16.71 20.82
CA SER A 280 -17.05 -16.58 20.22
C SER A 280 -17.14 -15.41 19.21
N LYS A 281 -16.28 -14.41 19.37
CA LYS A 281 -16.14 -13.25 18.48
C LYS A 281 -15.07 -13.42 17.41
N VAL A 282 -14.28 -14.50 17.38
CA VAL A 282 -13.31 -14.72 16.30
C VAL A 282 -14.05 -15.09 15.01
N ILE A 283 -13.71 -14.39 13.92
CA ILE A 283 -14.19 -14.64 12.55
C ILE A 283 -13.22 -15.55 11.80
N SER A 284 -11.93 -15.22 11.85
CA SER A 284 -10.90 -15.93 11.11
C SER A 284 -9.61 -15.95 11.90
N SER A 285 -8.85 -17.04 11.80
CA SER A 285 -7.50 -17.16 12.34
C SER A 285 -6.61 -17.84 11.33
N SER A 286 -5.32 -17.53 11.38
CA SER A 286 -4.30 -18.20 10.59
C SER A 286 -3.01 -18.32 11.39
N VAL A 287 -2.33 -19.46 11.29
CA VAL A 287 -1.00 -19.65 11.87
C VAL A 287 0.01 -20.01 10.78
N HIS A 288 1.15 -19.32 10.78
CA HIS A 288 2.24 -19.50 9.82
C HIS A 288 3.29 -20.49 10.36
N PRO A 289 4.02 -21.23 9.50
CA PRO A 289 5.06 -22.16 9.94
C PRO A 289 6.20 -21.57 10.80
N SER A 290 6.40 -20.25 10.76
CA SER A 290 7.36 -19.55 11.62
C SER A 290 6.89 -19.41 13.08
N GLY A 291 5.64 -19.72 13.39
CA GLY A 291 5.01 -19.42 14.68
C GLY A 291 4.25 -18.11 14.71
N ALA A 292 4.22 -17.32 13.63
CA ALA A 292 3.37 -16.13 13.57
C ALA A 292 1.89 -16.52 13.54
N LEU A 293 1.08 -15.83 14.32
CA LEU A 293 -0.35 -16.08 14.50
C LEU A 293 -1.12 -14.79 14.24
N CYS A 294 -2.26 -14.90 13.55
CA CYS A 294 -3.24 -13.82 13.48
C CYS A 294 -4.65 -14.31 13.82
N ALA A 295 -5.44 -13.46 14.45
CA ALA A 295 -6.86 -13.66 14.72
C ALA A 295 -7.65 -12.37 14.45
N LEU A 296 -8.72 -12.48 13.66
CA LEU A 296 -9.63 -11.38 13.35
C LEU A 296 -10.94 -11.54 14.11
N SER A 297 -11.35 -10.51 14.84
CA SER A 297 -12.58 -10.49 15.62
C SER A 297 -13.77 -9.84 14.88
N LYS A 298 -14.99 -10.12 15.34
CA LYS A 298 -16.24 -9.48 14.88
C LYS A 298 -16.32 -7.99 15.21
N SER A 299 -15.60 -7.55 16.25
CA SER A 299 -15.42 -6.13 16.57
C SER A 299 -14.49 -5.41 15.60
N GLY A 300 -13.95 -6.14 14.61
CA GLY A 300 -13.00 -5.63 13.64
C GLY A 300 -11.60 -5.48 14.24
N GLU A 301 -11.24 -6.23 15.28
CA GLU A 301 -9.88 -6.20 15.83
C GLU A 301 -9.05 -7.31 15.20
N LEU A 302 -7.94 -6.93 14.57
CA LEU A 302 -6.91 -7.83 14.08
C LEU A 302 -5.83 -7.95 15.14
N CYS A 303 -5.77 -9.11 15.79
CA CYS A 303 -4.74 -9.46 16.77
C CYS A 303 -3.66 -10.31 16.10
N THR A 304 -2.39 -10.00 16.36
CA THR A 304 -1.24 -10.72 15.83
C THR A 304 -0.24 -10.99 16.95
N ALA A 305 0.47 -12.10 16.90
CA ALA A 305 1.49 -12.48 17.89
C ALA A 305 2.45 -13.51 17.29
N ASN A 306 3.63 -13.66 17.88
CA ASN A 306 4.55 -14.74 17.56
C ASN A 306 4.55 -15.79 18.68
N LEU A 307 4.51 -17.06 18.32
CA LEU A 307 4.56 -18.15 19.30
C LEU A 307 6.00 -18.52 19.62
N SER A 308 6.29 -18.71 20.91
CA SER A 308 7.53 -19.29 21.41
C SER A 308 7.23 -20.34 22.48
N LEU A 309 8.11 -21.34 22.62
CA LEU A 309 8.00 -22.34 23.68
C LEU A 309 8.91 -21.96 24.86
N GLU A 310 8.33 -21.54 25.97
CA GLU A 310 9.05 -21.27 27.21
C GLU A 310 8.55 -22.20 28.33
N HIS A 311 9.45 -22.78 29.12
CA HIS A 311 9.09 -23.60 30.29
C HIS A 311 8.06 -24.73 30.02
N ASN A 312 8.07 -25.35 28.83
CA ASN A 312 7.09 -26.33 28.33
C ASN A 312 5.65 -25.81 28.10
N ALA A 313 5.45 -24.49 28.07
CA ALA A 313 4.22 -23.83 27.67
C ALA A 313 4.47 -22.97 26.42
N LEU A 314 3.44 -22.81 25.59
CA LEU A 314 3.50 -21.89 24.44
C LEU A 314 3.08 -20.50 24.89
N ASP A 315 3.95 -19.52 24.67
CA ASP A 315 3.68 -18.12 24.99
C ASP A 315 3.54 -17.29 23.71
N ALA A 316 2.64 -16.29 23.78
CA ALA A 316 2.47 -15.28 22.75
C ALA A 316 3.44 -14.12 23.02
N LEU A 317 4.43 -13.97 22.16
CA LEU A 317 5.36 -12.85 22.14
C LEU A 317 4.79 -11.70 21.31
N ASP A 318 5.04 -10.48 21.80
CA ASP A 318 4.70 -9.22 21.15
C ASP A 318 3.26 -9.16 20.60
N PRO A 319 2.23 -9.41 21.44
CA PRO A 319 0.85 -9.34 20.98
C PRO A 319 0.50 -7.91 20.55
N HIS A 320 0.13 -7.77 19.28
CA HIS A 320 -0.25 -6.50 18.66
C HIS A 320 -1.70 -6.53 18.19
N THR A 321 -2.44 -5.44 18.41
CA THR A 321 -3.87 -5.37 18.07
C THR A 321 -4.20 -4.10 17.31
N VAL A 322 -4.81 -4.26 16.13
CA VAL A 322 -5.21 -3.17 15.24
C VAL A 322 -6.72 -3.15 15.06
N ALA A 323 -7.33 -1.97 15.16
CA ALA A 323 -8.75 -1.80 14.87
C ALA A 323 -8.99 -1.53 13.37
N LEU A 324 -9.81 -2.39 12.76
CA LEU A 324 -10.28 -2.37 11.38
C LEU A 324 -11.81 -2.12 11.35
N PRO A 325 -12.29 -0.87 11.51
CA PRO A 325 -13.72 -0.58 11.54
C PRO A 325 -14.46 -1.02 10.27
N ALA A 326 -13.78 -1.03 9.12
CA ALA A 326 -14.34 -1.48 7.85
C ALA A 326 -14.80 -2.96 7.87
N LEU A 327 -14.30 -3.76 8.83
CA LEU A 327 -14.66 -5.17 9.01
C LEU A 327 -15.63 -5.41 10.17
N ARG A 328 -16.09 -4.34 10.86
CA ARG A 328 -17.05 -4.47 11.97
C ARG A 328 -18.38 -5.02 11.49
N GLY A 329 -18.86 -6.07 12.16
CA GLY A 329 -20.13 -6.70 11.83
C GLY A 329 -20.12 -7.51 10.53
N ALA A 330 -18.94 -7.70 9.90
CA ALA A 330 -18.82 -8.60 8.77
C ALA A 330 -19.31 -10.01 9.17
N ALA A 331 -20.07 -10.66 8.28
CA ALA A 331 -20.53 -12.02 8.50
C ALA A 331 -19.32 -12.95 8.67
N LYS A 332 -19.39 -13.94 9.57
CA LYS A 332 -18.30 -14.91 9.81
C LYS A 332 -17.77 -15.57 8.52
N SER A 333 -18.63 -15.71 7.52
CA SER A 333 -18.32 -16.36 6.25
C SER A 333 -17.74 -15.40 5.19
N ALA A 334 -17.86 -14.09 5.36
CA ALA A 334 -17.52 -13.10 4.33
C ALA A 334 -16.07 -12.61 4.37
N VAL A 335 -15.29 -13.00 5.39
CA VAL A 335 -13.91 -12.53 5.59
C VAL A 335 -12.98 -13.68 5.96
N ARG A 336 -11.80 -13.71 5.33
CA ARG A 336 -10.72 -14.67 5.63
C ARG A 336 -9.39 -13.94 5.75
N ALA A 337 -8.69 -14.21 6.86
CA ALA A 337 -7.33 -13.80 7.12
C ALA A 337 -6.39 -15.01 6.90
N LEU A 338 -5.30 -14.82 6.15
CA LEU A 338 -4.31 -15.86 5.85
C LEU A 338 -2.90 -15.28 5.88
N LEU A 339 -2.03 -15.80 6.75
CA LEU A 339 -0.62 -15.38 6.79
C LEU A 339 0.14 -15.99 5.59
N LEU A 340 0.72 -15.12 4.76
CA LEU A 340 1.55 -15.50 3.61
C LEU A 340 3.03 -15.58 3.98
N SER A 341 3.43 -14.79 4.98
CA SER A 341 4.76 -14.79 5.58
C SER A 341 4.61 -14.34 7.04
N PRO A 342 5.69 -14.31 7.85
CA PRO A 342 5.61 -13.85 9.23
C PRO A 342 5.08 -12.40 9.37
N SER A 343 5.36 -11.53 8.39
CA SER A 343 5.00 -10.11 8.43
C SER A 343 3.89 -9.72 7.44
N HIS A 344 3.44 -10.62 6.57
CA HIS A 344 2.45 -10.30 5.53
C HIS A 344 1.19 -11.15 5.68
N LEU A 345 0.07 -10.46 5.81
CA LEU A 345 -1.26 -11.02 5.93
C LEU A 345 -2.08 -10.75 4.65
N LEU A 346 -2.68 -11.80 4.09
CA LEU A 346 -3.72 -11.68 3.08
C LEU A 346 -5.08 -11.57 3.77
N LEU A 347 -5.75 -10.44 3.56
CA LEU A 347 -7.14 -10.23 3.96
C LEU A 347 -8.04 -10.34 2.73
N LEU A 348 -8.91 -11.34 2.72
CA LEU A 348 -9.97 -11.51 1.75
C LEU A 348 -11.28 -11.05 2.37
N THR A 349 -11.97 -10.14 1.71
CA THR A 349 -13.24 -9.60 2.19
C THR A 349 -14.25 -9.53 1.05
N VAL A 350 -15.48 -9.88 1.37
CA VAL A 350 -16.63 -9.67 0.50
C VAL A 350 -17.54 -8.67 1.18
N PRO A 351 -17.46 -7.37 0.82
CA PRO A 351 -18.33 -6.38 1.40
C PRO A 351 -19.79 -6.74 1.09
N SER A 352 -20.60 -6.90 2.15
CA SER A 352 -22.04 -6.98 2.03
C SER A 352 -22.53 -5.63 1.52
N GLY A 353 -22.80 -5.53 0.22
CA GLY A 353 -23.16 -4.27 -0.42
C GLY A 353 -24.46 -3.69 0.15
N ASP A 354 -24.49 -2.36 0.23
CA ASP A 354 -25.74 -1.61 0.44
C ASP A 354 -26.69 -1.86 -0.74
N VAL A 355 -28.01 -1.82 -0.48
CA VAL A 355 -29.12 -2.41 -1.24
C VAL A 355 -29.22 -1.99 -2.73
N GLN A 356 -28.36 -1.08 -3.20
CA GLN A 356 -28.41 -0.44 -4.51
C GLN A 356 -27.31 -0.85 -5.51
N SER A 357 -26.21 -1.52 -5.10
CA SER A 357 -25.18 -2.00 -6.03
C SER A 357 -25.50 -3.43 -6.52
N ALA A 358 -25.92 -3.56 -7.78
CA ALA A 358 -26.36 -4.83 -8.39
C ALA A 358 -25.24 -5.88 -8.63
N LYS A 359 -23.98 -5.63 -8.21
CA LYS A 359 -22.87 -6.59 -8.36
C LYS A 359 -22.07 -6.73 -7.07
N GLU A 360 -22.07 -7.92 -6.50
CA GLU A 360 -21.20 -8.30 -5.38
C GLU A 360 -19.74 -8.30 -5.85
N ARG A 361 -18.88 -7.62 -5.10
CA ARG A 361 -17.43 -7.56 -5.34
C ARG A 361 -16.71 -8.24 -4.19
N ALA A 362 -15.63 -8.94 -4.51
CA ALA A 362 -14.67 -9.42 -3.53
C ALA A 362 -13.40 -8.57 -3.63
N ALA A 363 -12.71 -8.41 -2.51
CA ALA A 363 -11.44 -7.70 -2.42
C ALA A 363 -10.38 -8.56 -1.72
N ALA A 364 -9.16 -8.48 -2.23
CA ALA A 364 -7.96 -9.05 -1.64
C ALA A 364 -6.99 -7.93 -1.29
N LEU A 365 -6.50 -7.93 -0.06
CA LEU A 365 -5.60 -6.93 0.50
C LEU A 365 -4.36 -7.63 1.03
N ILE A 366 -3.18 -7.13 0.67
CA ILE A 366 -1.93 -7.53 1.34
C ILE A 366 -1.66 -6.48 2.42
N TRP A 367 -1.68 -6.93 3.67
CA TRP A 367 -1.45 -6.14 4.86
C TRP A 367 -0.06 -6.46 5.43
N ASP A 368 0.76 -5.44 5.66
CA ASP A 368 1.99 -5.55 6.43
C ASP A 368 1.66 -5.44 7.92
N VAL A 369 1.88 -6.53 8.66
CA VAL A 369 1.56 -6.62 10.09
C VAL A 369 2.53 -5.81 10.95
N ASP A 370 3.77 -5.64 10.50
CA ASP A 370 4.79 -4.91 11.28
C ASP A 370 4.61 -3.39 11.13
N LEU A 371 4.08 -2.95 9.98
CA LEU A 371 3.88 -1.54 9.65
C LEU A 371 2.43 -1.06 9.72
N ASP A 372 1.48 -1.97 9.98
CA ASP A 372 0.03 -1.71 9.95
C ASP A 372 -0.45 -1.01 8.68
N THR A 373 0.10 -1.40 7.52
CA THR A 373 -0.21 -0.76 6.24
C THR A 373 -0.70 -1.74 5.19
N ILE A 374 -1.64 -1.28 4.37
CA ILE A 374 -2.05 -2.01 3.17
C ILE A 374 -1.03 -1.72 2.08
N LEU A 375 -0.36 -2.76 1.59
CA LEU A 375 0.66 -2.65 0.55
C LEU A 375 0.04 -2.65 -0.85
N THR A 376 -0.99 -3.48 -1.05
CA THR A 376 -1.67 -3.59 -2.34
C THR A 376 -3.09 -4.14 -2.18
N ARG A 377 -3.96 -3.77 -3.12
CA ARG A 377 -5.39 -4.13 -3.17
C ARG A 377 -5.77 -4.57 -4.56
N VAL A 378 -6.57 -5.63 -4.66
CA VAL A 378 -7.27 -6.02 -5.88
C VAL A 378 -8.74 -6.24 -5.56
N GLU A 379 -9.60 -5.81 -6.48
CA GLU A 379 -11.03 -6.08 -6.44
C GLU A 379 -11.46 -6.80 -7.71
N TRP A 380 -12.42 -7.71 -7.58
CA TRP A 380 -13.04 -8.38 -8.71
C TRP A 380 -14.53 -8.62 -8.44
N SER A 381 -15.32 -8.70 -9.51
CA SER A 381 -16.72 -9.06 -9.42
C SER A 381 -16.89 -10.56 -9.26
N LEU A 382 -17.70 -10.99 -8.30
CA LEU A 382 -18.21 -12.36 -8.25
C LEU A 382 -19.36 -12.44 -9.28
N GLY A 383 -19.22 -13.30 -10.30
CA GLY A 383 -20.22 -13.41 -11.37
C GLY A 383 -21.61 -13.80 -10.85
N ASN A 384 -22.68 -13.41 -11.56
CA ASN A 384 -24.13 -13.56 -11.24
C ASN A 384 -24.45 -14.55 -10.11
N THR A 385 -24.32 -14.09 -8.88
CA THR A 385 -24.88 -14.74 -7.68
C THR A 385 -26.37 -14.38 -7.62
N PRO A 386 -27.28 -15.35 -7.38
CA PRO A 386 -28.70 -15.05 -7.23
C PRO A 386 -28.91 -14.08 -6.06
N GLY A 387 -29.69 -13.03 -6.31
CA GLY A 387 -29.64 -11.76 -5.59
C GLY A 387 -30.02 -11.76 -4.11
N LYS A 388 -29.64 -10.64 -3.48
CA LYS A 388 -30.13 -9.98 -2.25
C LYS A 388 -30.17 -10.75 -0.92
N HIS A 389 -30.10 -12.08 -0.88
CA HIS A 389 -30.16 -12.85 0.39
C HIS A 389 -29.18 -14.04 0.49
N GLY A 390 -28.27 -14.22 -0.48
CA GLY A 390 -27.28 -15.30 -0.46
C GLY A 390 -26.17 -15.07 0.56
N GLN A 391 -25.95 -16.02 1.47
CA GLN A 391 -24.80 -15.97 2.37
C GLN A 391 -23.55 -16.47 1.62
N LEU A 392 -22.66 -15.54 1.26
CA LEU A 392 -21.37 -15.87 0.68
C LEU A 392 -20.40 -16.39 1.74
N CYS A 393 -19.66 -17.44 1.40
CA CYS A 393 -18.54 -17.94 2.17
C CYS A 393 -17.25 -17.87 1.35
N VAL A 394 -16.20 -17.30 1.94
CA VAL A 394 -14.87 -17.27 1.35
C VAL A 394 -13.90 -18.06 2.23
N THR A 395 -13.17 -18.96 1.60
CA THR A 395 -12.13 -19.77 2.23
C THR A 395 -10.89 -19.70 1.35
N ALA A 396 -9.70 -19.79 1.96
CA ALA A 396 -8.46 -19.64 1.23
C ALA A 396 -7.35 -20.52 1.78
N VAL A 397 -6.55 -21.07 0.87
CA VAL A 397 -5.43 -21.97 1.16
C VAL A 397 -4.22 -21.57 0.32
N PRO A 398 -3.01 -21.47 0.92
CA PRO A 398 -1.80 -21.25 0.14
C PRO A 398 -1.48 -22.50 -0.68
N ALA A 399 -1.55 -22.42 -2.01
CA ALA A 399 -1.15 -23.52 -2.89
C ALA A 399 0.32 -23.44 -3.26
N THR A 400 0.82 -22.23 -3.52
CA THR A 400 2.21 -21.98 -3.87
C THR A 400 2.68 -20.66 -3.28
N ASP A 401 3.98 -20.41 -3.25
CA ASP A 401 4.55 -19.11 -2.86
C ASP A 401 4.04 -17.95 -3.74
N SER A 402 3.51 -18.27 -4.93
CA SER A 402 2.98 -17.30 -5.89
C SER A 402 1.46 -17.30 -6.05
N HIS A 403 0.73 -18.23 -5.41
CA HIS A 403 -0.71 -18.42 -5.63
C HIS A 403 -1.41 -18.92 -4.38
N VAL A 404 -2.54 -18.28 -4.07
CA VAL A 404 -3.50 -18.68 -3.04
C VAL A 404 -4.76 -19.18 -3.72
N LEU A 405 -5.23 -20.37 -3.37
CA LEU A 405 -6.53 -20.84 -3.84
C LEU A 405 -7.62 -20.25 -2.96
N VAL A 406 -8.60 -19.63 -3.59
CA VAL A 406 -9.74 -19.02 -2.94
C VAL A 406 -10.99 -19.78 -3.38
N GLN A 407 -11.66 -20.43 -2.44
CA GLN A 407 -12.95 -21.06 -2.66
C GLN A 407 -14.05 -20.12 -2.20
N VAL A 408 -14.96 -19.80 -3.13
CA VAL A 408 -16.13 -18.97 -2.89
C VAL A 408 -17.38 -19.83 -3.03
N ASP A 409 -18.12 -19.98 -1.95
CA ASP A 409 -19.41 -20.68 -1.94
C ASP A 409 -20.55 -19.66 -1.85
N SER A 410 -21.50 -19.72 -2.78
CA SER A 410 -22.69 -18.87 -2.83
C SER A 410 -23.96 -19.70 -2.71
N GLY A 411 -24.86 -19.39 -1.78
CA GLY A 411 -26.17 -20.03 -1.69
C GLY A 411 -27.12 -19.39 -0.67
N THR A 412 -28.43 -19.49 -0.92
CA THR A 412 -29.51 -19.26 0.05
C THR A 412 -29.96 -20.60 0.64
N SER A 413 -30.75 -20.61 1.71
CA SER A 413 -31.28 -21.86 2.28
C SER A 413 -32.21 -22.64 1.33
N THR A 414 -32.60 -22.05 0.19
CA THR A 414 -33.60 -22.59 -0.73
C THR A 414 -33.10 -22.74 -2.19
N ASP A 415 -31.99 -22.10 -2.60
CA ASP A 415 -31.43 -22.21 -3.96
C ASP A 415 -30.10 -23.00 -4.04
N ALA A 416 -29.79 -23.48 -5.25
CA ALA A 416 -28.60 -24.25 -5.58
C ALA A 416 -27.29 -23.55 -5.14
N MET A 417 -26.59 -24.15 -4.16
CA MET A 417 -25.27 -23.69 -3.71
C MET A 417 -24.22 -23.89 -4.80
N ARG A 418 -23.68 -22.81 -5.35
CA ARG A 418 -22.57 -22.84 -6.31
C ARG A 418 -21.25 -22.65 -5.57
N SER A 419 -20.28 -23.50 -5.86
CA SER A 419 -18.91 -23.36 -5.35
C SER A 419 -17.98 -23.01 -6.51
N SER A 420 -17.09 -22.04 -6.32
CA SER A 420 -16.08 -21.68 -7.32
C SER A 420 -14.69 -21.68 -6.69
N ILE A 421 -13.74 -22.33 -7.36
CA ILE A 421 -12.33 -22.32 -6.96
C ILE A 421 -11.60 -21.33 -7.87
N LEU A 422 -10.94 -20.36 -7.25
CA LEU A 422 -10.16 -19.32 -7.91
C LEU A 422 -8.69 -19.45 -7.50
N ALA A 423 -7.75 -19.19 -8.41
CA ALA A 423 -6.34 -18.99 -8.08
C ALA A 423 -6.05 -17.50 -8.04
N LEU A 424 -5.67 -16.99 -6.86
CA LEU A 424 -5.25 -15.62 -6.64
C LEU A 424 -3.71 -15.54 -6.73
N PRO A 425 -3.13 -14.90 -7.77
CA PRO A 425 -1.69 -14.71 -7.85
C PRO A 425 -1.25 -13.68 -6.81
N VAL A 426 -0.29 -14.06 -5.97
CA VAL A 426 0.24 -13.22 -4.89
C VAL A 426 1.77 -13.35 -4.86
N SER A 427 2.49 -12.25 -4.72
CA SER A 427 3.92 -12.24 -4.47
C SER A 427 4.21 -11.36 -3.27
N VAL A 428 4.86 -11.90 -2.25
CA VAL A 428 5.28 -11.14 -1.06
C VAL A 428 6.74 -11.47 -0.71
N PRO A 429 7.52 -10.48 -0.24
CA PRO A 429 8.82 -10.76 0.34
C PRO A 429 8.67 -11.48 1.69
N THR A 430 9.76 -12.08 2.17
CA THR A 430 9.78 -12.80 3.46
C THR A 430 9.64 -11.89 4.67
N THR A 431 9.98 -10.61 4.52
CA THR A 431 9.98 -9.59 5.59
C THR A 431 9.40 -8.29 5.04
N GLY A 432 8.67 -7.55 5.89
CA GLY A 432 8.17 -6.22 5.57
C GLY A 432 9.34 -5.26 5.29
N LEU A 433 9.17 -4.35 4.32
CA LEU A 433 10.14 -3.29 4.05
C LEU A 433 9.41 -1.96 3.94
N LEU A 434 9.86 -0.98 4.71
CA LEU A 434 9.24 0.35 4.79
C LEU A 434 9.07 1.03 3.42
N ARG A 435 10.00 0.78 2.48
CA ARG A 435 9.90 1.30 1.10
C ARG A 435 8.63 0.87 0.35
N HIS A 436 8.03 -0.26 0.71
CA HIS A 436 6.78 -0.75 0.09
C HIS A 436 5.53 -0.11 0.73
N ALA A 437 5.64 0.40 1.95
CA ALA A 437 4.58 1.12 2.65
C ALA A 437 4.57 2.64 2.35
N LEU A 438 5.67 3.19 1.81
CA LEU A 438 5.74 4.60 1.46
C LEU A 438 4.70 4.95 0.39
N GLY A 439 3.81 5.91 0.72
CA GLY A 439 2.74 6.37 -0.17
C GLY A 439 1.44 5.57 -0.09
N THR A 440 1.37 4.49 0.68
CA THR A 440 0.14 3.69 0.84
C THR A 440 -0.77 4.16 1.98
N ALA A 441 -0.41 5.25 2.66
CA ALA A 441 -1.16 5.82 3.78
C ALA A 441 -2.63 6.12 3.41
N ALA A 442 -2.89 6.68 2.23
CA ALA A 442 -4.25 6.97 1.77
C ALA A 442 -5.09 5.71 1.51
N GLN A 443 -4.45 4.60 1.13
CA GLN A 443 -5.13 3.32 0.97
C GLN A 443 -5.46 2.70 2.33
N THR A 444 -4.52 2.83 3.27
CA THR A 444 -4.62 2.26 4.62
C THR A 444 -5.63 3.01 5.49
N SER A 445 -5.71 4.34 5.37
CA SER A 445 -6.59 5.19 6.18
C SER A 445 -8.08 4.88 6.03
N ALA A 446 -8.49 4.26 4.93
CA ALA A 446 -9.87 3.82 4.72
C ALA A 446 -10.25 2.57 5.55
N TRP A 447 -9.25 1.83 6.04
CA TRP A 447 -9.43 0.55 6.74
C TRP A 447 -9.10 0.63 8.22
N LEU A 448 -8.19 1.52 8.60
CA LEU A 448 -7.90 1.82 9.99
C LEU A 448 -9.01 2.68 10.60
N ALA A 449 -9.17 2.60 11.91
CA ALA A 449 -9.94 3.61 12.63
C ALA A 449 -9.36 4.99 12.30
N PRO A 450 -10.20 6.03 12.07
CA PRO A 450 -9.71 7.39 12.15
C PRO A 450 -9.09 7.49 13.53
N ASP A 451 -7.78 7.65 13.51
CA ASP A 451 -6.93 7.76 14.66
C ASP A 451 -7.66 8.68 15.65
N ALA A 452 -8.02 8.16 16.83
CA ALA A 452 -8.64 8.99 17.86
C ALA A 452 -7.72 10.16 18.27
N THR A 453 -6.46 10.15 17.81
CA THR A 453 -5.48 11.23 17.87
C THR A 453 -5.74 12.39 16.91
N PHE A 454 -6.63 12.23 15.91
CA PHE A 454 -7.21 13.32 15.10
C PHE A 454 -8.69 13.60 15.44
N SER A 455 -9.14 13.17 16.62
CA SER A 455 -10.13 14.01 17.29
C SER A 455 -9.50 15.38 17.52
N THR A 456 -10.29 16.43 17.48
CA THR A 456 -9.85 17.80 17.76
C THR A 456 -9.15 17.95 19.13
N ASP A 457 -9.12 16.92 19.97
CA ASP A 457 -8.42 16.84 21.26
C ASP A 457 -6.99 16.29 21.16
N ALA A 458 -6.24 16.69 20.13
CA ALA A 458 -4.78 16.67 20.23
C ALA A 458 -4.38 17.44 21.50
N VAL A 459 -3.43 16.91 22.28
CA VAL A 459 -2.90 17.57 23.48
C VAL A 459 -2.24 18.88 23.05
N LEU A 460 -3.03 19.95 22.98
CA LEU A 460 -2.59 21.29 22.70
C LEU A 460 -1.72 21.77 23.86
N GLU A 461 -0.65 22.49 23.56
CA GLU A 461 0.10 23.25 24.58
C GLU A 461 -0.89 24.04 25.45
N PRO A 462 -0.72 24.07 26.79
CA PRO A 462 -1.70 24.69 27.70
C PRO A 462 -1.96 26.17 27.37
N SER A 463 -0.97 26.89 26.81
CA SER A 463 -1.14 28.25 26.29
C SER A 463 -2.12 28.29 25.10
N HIS A 464 -1.98 27.40 24.11
CA HIS A 464 -2.86 27.27 22.94
C HIS A 464 -4.28 26.87 23.34
N ALA A 465 -4.43 25.92 24.26
CA ALA A 465 -5.72 25.46 24.75
C ALA A 465 -6.48 26.57 25.51
N SER A 466 -5.77 27.37 26.33
CA SER A 466 -6.39 28.45 27.10
C SER A 466 -6.90 29.59 26.21
N PHE A 467 -6.15 29.94 25.16
CA PHE A 467 -6.55 30.92 24.16
C PHE A 467 -7.78 30.45 23.36
N LEU A 468 -7.77 29.22 22.86
CA LEU A 468 -8.90 28.67 22.11
C LEU A 468 -10.18 28.57 22.96
N ARG A 469 -10.09 28.17 24.24
CA ARG A 469 -11.27 28.16 25.14
C ARG A 469 -11.87 29.55 25.32
N THR A 470 -11.04 30.58 25.39
CA THR A 470 -11.51 31.97 25.49
C THR A 470 -12.31 32.35 24.25
N LEU A 471 -11.82 31.98 23.06
CA LEU A 471 -12.53 32.22 21.81
C LEU A 471 -13.80 31.37 21.66
N GLU A 472 -13.75 30.09 22.00
CA GLU A 472 -14.89 29.16 21.88
C GLU A 472 -16.05 29.52 22.81
N SER A 473 -15.78 30.21 23.94
CA SER A 473 -16.78 30.69 24.88
C SER A 473 -17.65 31.85 24.38
N LEU A 474 -17.25 32.50 23.28
CA LEU A 474 -17.95 33.64 22.68
C LEU A 474 -18.95 33.21 21.61
N ALA A 475 -19.94 34.06 21.31
CA ALA A 475 -20.87 33.85 20.20
C ALA A 475 -20.17 33.93 18.84
N GLU A 476 -20.60 33.15 17.83
CA GLU A 476 -19.91 33.01 16.53
C GLU A 476 -19.56 34.35 15.86
N GLU A 477 -20.44 35.35 15.91
CA GLU A 477 -20.21 36.67 15.31
C GLU A 477 -19.18 37.53 16.08
N GLU A 478 -18.97 37.24 17.36
CA GLU A 478 -17.99 37.92 18.21
C GLU A 478 -16.62 37.22 18.20
N ARG A 479 -16.58 35.92 17.83
CA ARG A 479 -15.35 35.11 17.81
C ARG A 479 -14.30 35.70 16.88
N ALA A 480 -14.67 36.04 15.65
CA ALA A 480 -13.72 36.51 14.66
C ALA A 480 -13.21 37.94 14.95
N ARG A 481 -14.08 38.85 15.42
CA ARG A 481 -13.67 40.20 15.85
C ARG A 481 -12.73 40.14 17.04
N THR A 482 -13.03 39.28 18.01
CA THR A 482 -12.20 39.08 19.19
C THR A 482 -10.88 38.42 18.83
N LEU A 483 -10.88 37.45 17.91
CA LEU A 483 -9.67 36.82 17.39
C LEU A 483 -8.72 37.86 16.78
N GLU A 484 -9.23 38.72 15.91
CA GLU A 484 -8.41 39.74 15.24
C GLU A 484 -7.79 40.75 16.24
N ALA A 485 -8.51 41.09 17.32
CA ALA A 485 -8.02 41.99 18.35
C ALA A 485 -7.02 41.32 19.33
N THR A 486 -7.27 40.06 19.72
CA THR A 486 -6.54 39.38 20.79
C THR A 486 -5.36 38.53 20.29
N PHE A 487 -5.36 38.10 19.03
CA PHE A 487 -4.28 37.29 18.48
C PHE A 487 -2.93 38.03 18.42
N PRO A 488 -2.84 39.32 18.02
CA PRO A 488 -1.57 40.06 18.04
C PRO A 488 -0.99 40.26 19.44
N THR A 489 -1.85 40.44 20.46
CA THR A 489 -1.41 40.59 21.86
C THR A 489 -0.92 39.27 22.42
N TRP A 490 -1.70 38.19 22.24
CA TRP A 490 -1.30 36.82 22.62
C TRP A 490 0.04 36.43 21.99
N ARG A 491 0.23 36.71 20.69
CA ARG A 491 1.50 36.45 19.99
C ARG A 491 2.68 37.18 20.63
N LYS A 492 2.51 38.45 21.02
CA LYS A 492 3.58 39.24 21.65
C LYS A 492 3.96 38.63 23.00
N GLU A 493 2.97 38.25 23.80
CA GLU A 493 3.14 37.61 25.11
C GLU A 493 3.84 36.25 24.98
N GLU A 494 3.41 35.39 24.07
CA GLU A 494 4.01 34.08 23.83
C GLU A 494 5.47 34.20 23.34
N SER A 495 5.73 35.17 22.45
CA SER A 495 7.10 35.46 22.01
C SER A 495 7.99 36.05 23.12
N ALA A 496 7.41 36.65 24.16
CA ALA A 496 8.13 37.15 25.32
C ALA A 496 8.39 36.03 26.35
N ARG A 497 7.42 35.12 26.53
CA ARG A 497 7.57 33.87 27.31
C ARG A 497 8.71 33.00 26.77
N LEU A 498 8.80 32.85 25.45
CA LEU A 498 9.88 32.09 24.83
C LEU A 498 11.24 32.79 24.97
N ARG A 499 11.27 34.14 24.95
CA ARG A 499 12.52 34.89 25.20
C ARG A 499 13.04 34.70 26.62
N SER A 500 12.17 34.66 27.61
CA SER A 500 12.57 34.43 29.00
C SER A 500 13.01 32.97 29.23
N ALA A 501 12.33 32.00 28.59
CA ALA A 501 12.67 30.59 28.68
C ALA A 501 14.00 30.22 27.98
N GLU A 502 14.30 30.82 26.82
CA GLU A 502 15.51 30.52 26.03
C GLU A 502 16.72 31.41 26.39
N HIS A 503 16.61 32.30 27.38
CA HIS A 503 17.66 33.25 27.80
C HIS A 503 18.29 34.06 26.64
N VAL A 504 17.49 34.43 25.63
CA VAL A 504 17.99 35.15 24.45
C VAL A 504 18.19 36.64 24.79
N LYS A 505 19.42 37.15 24.64
CA LYS A 505 19.75 38.57 24.84
C LYS A 505 18.89 39.48 23.94
N ALA A 506 18.48 40.64 24.47
CA ALA A 506 17.55 41.60 23.85
C ALA A 506 17.93 42.10 22.44
N SER A 507 19.18 41.90 21.99
CA SER A 507 19.68 42.31 20.68
C SER A 507 19.52 41.25 19.57
N ARG A 508 19.06 40.01 19.88
CA ARG A 508 18.88 38.96 18.86
C ARG A 508 17.41 38.86 18.40
N LYS A 509 17.22 38.37 17.16
CA LYS A 509 15.89 38.15 16.57
C LYS A 509 15.02 37.35 17.53
N THR A 510 13.82 37.86 17.78
CA THR A 510 12.87 37.29 18.73
C THR A 510 12.42 35.89 18.28
N PRO A 511 12.46 34.85 19.15
CA PRO A 511 12.00 33.51 18.80
C PRO A 511 10.52 33.56 18.36
N LYS A 512 10.22 32.86 17.26
CA LYS A 512 8.87 32.80 16.70
C LYS A 512 8.10 31.63 17.35
N PRO A 513 6.88 31.82 17.87
CA PRO A 513 6.18 30.80 18.67
C PRO A 513 5.75 29.60 17.84
N VAL A 514 6.15 28.37 18.15
CA VAL A 514 5.79 27.18 17.35
C VAL A 514 4.26 27.06 17.28
N LEU A 515 3.69 27.02 16.07
CA LEU A 515 2.24 26.89 15.88
C LEU A 515 1.93 25.44 15.52
N GLU A 516 1.16 24.76 16.36
CA GLU A 516 0.72 23.39 16.12
C GLU A 516 -0.37 23.35 15.04
N ASN A 517 -0.37 22.30 14.23
CA ASN A 517 -1.32 22.17 13.11
C ASN A 517 -2.79 22.20 13.58
N ALA A 518 -3.11 21.57 14.71
CA ALA A 518 -4.46 21.56 15.29
C ALA A 518 -4.91 22.95 15.74
N PHE A 519 -4.01 23.74 16.31
CA PHE A 519 -4.27 25.12 16.70
C PHE A 519 -4.54 26.00 15.45
N VAL A 520 -3.70 25.89 14.42
CA VAL A 520 -3.87 26.63 13.17
C VAL A 520 -5.18 26.24 12.46
N ALA A 521 -5.54 24.95 12.42
CA ALA A 521 -6.79 24.50 11.80
C ALA A 521 -8.04 25.11 12.48
N ARG A 522 -8.06 25.17 13.82
CA ARG A 522 -9.16 25.80 14.57
C ARG A 522 -9.21 27.31 14.36
N LEU A 523 -8.06 27.98 14.30
CA LEU A 523 -8.01 29.41 13.97
C LEU A 523 -8.50 29.71 12.54
N LEU A 524 -8.14 28.87 11.56
CA LEU A 524 -8.61 29.01 10.19
C LEU A 524 -10.12 28.80 10.07
N ALA A 525 -10.70 27.87 10.85
CA ALA A 525 -12.14 27.64 10.89
C ALA A 525 -12.92 28.86 11.42
N ILE A 526 -12.30 29.68 12.29
CA ILE A 526 -12.88 30.92 12.83
C ILE A 526 -12.61 32.11 11.88
N ALA A 527 -11.44 32.16 11.23
CA ALA A 527 -11.05 33.27 10.38
C ALA A 527 -11.72 33.27 8.99
N LEU A 528 -12.16 32.10 8.51
CA LEU A 528 -12.76 31.92 7.19
C LEU A 528 -14.24 31.54 7.29
N PRO A 529 -15.15 32.23 6.56
CA PRO A 529 -16.55 31.85 6.52
C PRO A 529 -16.72 30.47 5.86
N HIS A 530 -17.78 29.76 6.24
CA HIS A 530 -18.15 28.50 5.57
C HIS A 530 -18.52 28.79 4.12
N ALA A 531 -18.09 27.93 3.18
CA ALA A 531 -18.30 28.14 1.74
C ALA A 531 -19.79 28.26 1.35
N SER A 532 -20.71 27.73 2.17
CA SER A 532 -22.16 27.79 1.95
C SER A 532 -22.87 28.97 2.63
N SER A 533 -22.16 29.80 3.41
CA SER A 533 -22.79 30.80 4.28
C SER A 533 -23.21 32.10 3.56
N GLY A 534 -22.84 32.28 2.29
CA GLY A 534 -23.18 33.49 1.52
C GLY A 534 -22.56 34.79 2.04
N LYS A 535 -21.78 34.75 3.12
CA LYS A 535 -21.00 35.89 3.65
C LYS A 535 -19.71 36.02 2.85
N SER A 536 -19.57 37.13 2.13
CA SER A 536 -18.42 37.42 1.25
C SER A 536 -17.26 38.12 1.99
N THR A 537 -17.49 38.61 3.22
CA THR A 537 -16.47 39.36 3.98
C THR A 537 -15.63 38.43 4.86
N LEU A 538 -14.31 38.57 4.77
CA LEU A 538 -13.37 37.95 5.71
C LEU A 538 -13.62 38.44 7.14
N GLU A 539 -13.61 37.51 8.10
CA GLU A 539 -13.91 37.85 9.48
C GLU A 539 -12.66 38.21 10.32
N ALA A 540 -11.46 37.71 9.94
CA ALA A 540 -10.17 38.03 10.60
C ALA A 540 -8.98 38.08 9.60
N PRO A 541 -8.85 39.15 8.78
CA PRO A 541 -7.92 39.21 7.66
C PRO A 541 -6.43 39.31 8.06
N ASN A 542 -6.07 40.07 9.11
CA ASN A 542 -4.67 40.22 9.50
C ASN A 542 -4.13 38.95 10.17
N THR A 543 -4.99 38.25 10.92
CA THR A 543 -4.66 36.94 11.50
C THR A 543 -4.37 35.91 10.40
N LEU A 544 -5.23 35.82 9.39
CA LEU A 544 -5.04 34.92 8.25
C LEU A 544 -3.77 35.27 7.45
N ARG A 545 -3.55 36.55 7.17
CA ARG A 545 -2.34 37.02 6.49
C ARG A 545 -1.07 36.62 7.24
N TYR A 546 -1.05 36.76 8.56
CA TYR A 546 0.09 36.34 9.37
C TYR A 546 0.35 34.83 9.32
N LEU A 547 -0.71 34.01 9.36
CA LEU A 547 -0.58 32.54 9.29
C LEU A 547 -0.04 32.10 7.92
N LEU A 548 -0.50 32.74 6.84
CA LEU A 548 -0.02 32.49 5.48
C LEU A 548 1.43 32.94 5.30
N GLU A 549 1.80 34.18 5.65
CA GLU A 549 3.17 34.69 5.52
C GLU A 549 4.21 33.87 6.33
N ARG A 550 3.75 33.12 7.34
CA ARG A 550 4.57 32.23 8.15
C ARG A 550 4.72 30.82 7.56
N ASN A 551 4.05 30.50 6.46
CA ASN A 551 3.93 29.17 5.88
C ASN A 551 3.39 28.13 6.90
N ALA A 552 2.51 28.57 7.82
CA ALA A 552 1.95 27.72 8.86
C ALA A 552 0.68 26.98 8.41
N VAL A 553 0.15 27.31 7.23
CA VAL A 553 -1.11 26.79 6.69
C VAL A 553 -0.82 25.72 5.66
N SER A 554 -1.46 24.57 5.80
CA SER A 554 -1.51 23.50 4.79
C SER A 554 -2.93 23.33 4.26
N SER A 555 -3.05 23.00 2.98
CA SER A 555 -4.32 22.66 2.30
C SER A 555 -5.09 21.53 3.00
N THR A 556 -4.38 20.63 3.69
CA THR A 556 -4.97 19.48 4.39
C THR A 556 -5.57 19.81 5.75
N MET A 557 -5.28 20.98 6.30
CA MET A 557 -5.72 21.38 7.65
C MET A 557 -7.24 21.61 7.75
N MET A 558 -7.91 21.87 6.63
CA MET A 558 -9.35 21.99 6.57
C MET A 558 -9.93 20.98 5.57
N ARG A 559 -10.21 19.77 6.06
CA ARG A 559 -11.08 18.81 5.38
C ARG A 559 -12.43 18.81 6.07
N GLY A 560 -13.39 19.56 5.53
CA GLY A 560 -14.77 19.39 5.93
C GLY A 560 -15.32 18.01 5.51
N PRO A 561 -16.41 17.53 6.14
CA PRO A 561 -17.06 16.26 5.81
C PRO A 561 -17.68 16.21 4.39
N LYS A 562 -17.65 17.31 3.64
CA LYS A 562 -18.06 17.42 2.24
C LYS A 562 -16.85 17.89 1.44
N GLU A 563 -16.53 17.23 0.32
CA GLU A 563 -15.41 17.61 -0.57
C GLU A 563 -15.43 19.09 -1.02
N HIS A 564 -16.60 19.75 -0.94
CA HIS A 564 -16.79 21.16 -1.30
C HIS A 564 -16.33 22.17 -0.23
N ASP A 565 -15.93 21.73 0.96
CA ASP A 565 -15.52 22.60 2.07
C ASP A 565 -14.00 22.62 2.23
N SER A 566 -13.30 22.93 1.14
CA SER A 566 -11.84 23.04 1.09
C SER A 566 -11.37 24.46 1.42
N LEU A 567 -10.11 24.59 1.87
CA LEU A 567 -9.47 25.89 2.12
C LEU A 567 -9.63 26.85 0.93
N LEU A 568 -9.43 26.36 -0.29
CA LEU A 568 -9.60 27.16 -1.50
C LEU A 568 -11.05 27.61 -1.68
N ALA A 569 -12.04 26.72 -1.50
CA ALA A 569 -13.44 27.06 -1.68
C ALA A 569 -13.88 28.18 -0.72
N ARG A 570 -13.42 28.12 0.54
CA ARG A 570 -13.69 29.17 1.54
C ARG A 570 -13.02 30.50 1.21
N VAL A 571 -11.75 30.48 0.78
CA VAL A 571 -11.04 31.72 0.39
C VAL A 571 -11.65 32.32 -0.89
N ARG A 572 -12.00 31.50 -1.88
CA ARG A 572 -12.68 31.96 -3.11
C ARG A 572 -14.02 32.63 -2.83
N ALA A 573 -14.78 32.12 -1.87
CA ALA A 573 -16.05 32.74 -1.46
C ALA A 573 -15.89 34.18 -0.94
N THR A 574 -14.68 34.57 -0.50
CA THR A 574 -14.41 35.92 0.01
C THR A 574 -14.02 36.95 -1.05
N ASN A 575 -13.73 36.52 -2.29
CA ASN A 575 -13.27 37.37 -3.40
C ASN A 575 -12.09 38.32 -3.06
N ASP A 576 -11.32 38.06 -2.00
CA ASP A 576 -10.12 38.85 -1.66
C ASP A 576 -8.88 38.30 -2.39
N TRP A 577 -8.53 38.97 -3.48
CA TRP A 577 -7.37 38.63 -4.31
C TRP A 577 -6.04 38.73 -3.55
N SER A 578 -5.93 39.59 -2.54
CA SER A 578 -4.69 39.74 -1.77
C SER A 578 -4.35 38.47 -1.00
N ILE A 579 -5.36 37.78 -0.49
CA ILE A 579 -5.21 36.51 0.24
C ILE A 579 -5.00 35.35 -0.74
N LEU A 580 -5.65 35.36 -1.90
CA LEU A 580 -5.41 34.37 -2.95
C LEU A 580 -3.95 34.39 -3.43
N TYR A 581 -3.33 35.56 -3.57
CA TYR A 581 -1.90 35.66 -3.90
C TYR A 581 -0.99 35.12 -2.79
N LEU A 582 -1.33 35.40 -1.52
CA LEU A 582 -0.60 34.84 -0.39
C LEU A 582 -0.73 33.32 -0.34
N LEU A 583 -1.91 32.79 -0.66
CA LEU A 583 -2.17 31.36 -0.72
C LEU A 583 -1.34 30.68 -1.83
N LEU A 584 -1.30 31.26 -3.04
CA LEU A 584 -0.46 30.76 -4.13
C LEU A 584 1.04 30.76 -3.78
N ARG A 585 1.50 31.76 -3.02
CA ARG A 585 2.93 31.94 -2.70
C ARG A 585 3.42 31.12 -1.50
N HIS A 586 2.57 30.96 -0.49
CA HIS A 586 3.02 30.49 0.83
C HIS A 586 2.50 29.11 1.24
N VAL A 587 1.48 28.57 0.56
CA VAL A 587 0.94 27.24 0.86
C VAL A 587 1.72 26.19 0.05
N PRO A 588 2.57 25.37 0.71
CA PRO A 588 3.49 24.46 0.00
C PRO A 588 2.79 23.26 -0.65
N ASP A 589 1.61 22.90 -0.18
CA ASP A 589 0.85 21.70 -0.57
C ASP A 589 -0.40 22.04 -1.41
N LEU A 590 -0.42 23.20 -2.06
CA LEU A 590 -1.52 23.58 -2.94
C LEU A 590 -1.53 22.70 -4.20
N ALA A 591 -2.64 22.01 -4.46
CA ALA A 591 -2.80 21.20 -5.67
C ALA A 591 -2.81 22.06 -6.95
N GLU A 592 -2.25 21.54 -8.05
CA GLU A 592 -2.20 22.22 -9.35
C GLU A 592 -3.59 22.57 -9.88
N MET A 593 -4.56 21.66 -9.67
CA MET A 593 -5.96 21.87 -10.00
C MET A 593 -6.49 23.17 -9.37
N HIS A 594 -6.15 23.44 -8.12
CA HIS A 594 -6.61 24.62 -7.39
C HIS A 594 -6.01 25.91 -7.93
N ALA A 595 -4.70 25.91 -8.26
CA ALA A 595 -4.03 27.07 -8.85
C ALA A 595 -4.62 27.44 -10.22
N ILE A 596 -4.88 26.43 -11.07
CA ILE A 596 -5.48 26.66 -12.39
C ILE A 596 -6.96 27.06 -12.29
N THR A 597 -7.70 26.60 -11.27
CA THR A 597 -9.07 27.09 -11.05
C THR A 597 -9.08 28.59 -10.72
N ILE A 598 -8.13 29.09 -9.93
CA ILE A 598 -8.00 30.54 -9.69
C ILE A 598 -7.71 31.27 -11.01
N LEU A 599 -6.80 30.74 -11.84
CA LEU A 599 -6.50 31.32 -13.15
C LEU A 599 -7.73 31.35 -14.07
N HIS A 600 -8.54 30.29 -14.06
CA HIS A 600 -9.77 30.19 -14.83
C HIS A 600 -10.80 31.25 -14.40
N ASP A 601 -10.96 31.49 -13.09
CA ASP A 601 -11.88 32.51 -12.59
C ASP A 601 -11.54 33.91 -13.12
N VAL A 602 -10.24 34.23 -13.14
CA VAL A 602 -9.73 35.52 -13.64
C VAL A 602 -9.92 35.64 -15.15
N LEU A 603 -9.68 34.55 -15.89
CA LEU A 603 -9.96 34.49 -17.33
C LEU A 603 -11.45 34.68 -17.63
N ALA A 604 -12.34 34.11 -16.81
CA ALA A 604 -13.78 34.30 -16.95
C ALA A 604 -14.24 35.73 -16.61
N GLN A 605 -13.53 36.41 -15.71
CA GLN A 605 -13.80 37.78 -15.26
C GLN A 605 -12.98 38.83 -16.01
N GLN A 606 -12.46 38.53 -17.22
CA GLN A 606 -11.55 39.39 -17.98
C GLN A 606 -12.06 40.83 -18.24
N ASN A 607 -13.38 41.06 -18.22
CA ASN A 607 -14.01 42.36 -18.48
C ASN A 607 -14.33 43.14 -17.19
N ASP A 608 -14.11 42.54 -16.01
CA ASP A 608 -14.41 43.19 -14.72
C ASP A 608 -13.22 44.07 -14.29
N PRO A 609 -13.41 45.39 -14.13
CA PRO A 609 -12.35 46.28 -13.64
C PRO A 609 -11.92 45.99 -12.20
N ALA A 610 -12.72 45.25 -11.42
CA ALA A 610 -12.38 44.84 -10.05
C ALA A 610 -11.55 43.54 -10.00
N ALA A 611 -11.48 42.79 -11.11
CA ALA A 611 -10.69 41.58 -11.19
C ALA A 611 -9.20 41.91 -11.42
N PRO A 612 -8.27 41.10 -10.90
CA PRO A 612 -6.86 41.30 -11.12
C PRO A 612 -6.46 40.98 -12.56
N THR A 613 -5.32 41.52 -12.97
CA THR A 613 -4.76 41.21 -14.29
C THR A 613 -4.28 39.76 -14.36
N ILE A 614 -4.56 39.10 -15.48
CA ILE A 614 -4.21 37.69 -15.72
C ILE A 614 -2.70 37.48 -15.58
N ALA A 615 -1.91 38.44 -16.07
CA ALA A 615 -0.46 38.47 -15.95
C ALA A 615 0.01 38.40 -14.49
N ARG A 616 -0.67 39.08 -13.56
CA ARG A 616 -0.30 39.10 -12.14
C ARG A 616 -0.58 37.76 -11.46
N VAL A 617 -1.71 37.15 -11.75
CA VAL A 617 -2.07 35.83 -11.20
C VAL A 617 -1.12 34.77 -11.74
N LEU A 618 -0.81 34.83 -13.03
CA LEU A 618 0.16 33.93 -13.66
C LEU A 618 1.55 34.09 -13.04
N GLN A 619 1.99 35.31 -12.73
CA GLN A 619 3.25 35.54 -12.01
C GLN A 619 3.29 34.81 -10.67
N HIS A 620 2.19 34.81 -9.91
CA HIS A 620 2.10 34.13 -8.63
C HIS A 620 2.03 32.60 -8.74
N ILE A 621 1.47 32.06 -9.83
CA ILE A 621 1.46 30.62 -10.12
C ILE A 621 2.86 30.14 -10.56
N LEU A 622 3.60 30.98 -11.29
CA LEU A 622 4.95 30.69 -11.74
C LEU A 622 6.02 30.96 -10.67
N ALA A 623 5.67 31.66 -9.59
CA ALA A 623 6.53 31.81 -8.43
C ALA A 623 6.65 30.48 -7.66
N PRO A 624 7.76 30.23 -6.93
CA PRO A 624 7.87 29.06 -6.07
C PRO A 624 6.72 29.01 -5.06
N PRO A 625 6.12 27.83 -4.77
CA PRO A 625 6.62 26.46 -5.03
C PRO A 625 6.41 25.93 -6.46
N LYS A 626 7.30 25.02 -6.91
CA LYS A 626 7.23 24.43 -8.26
C LYS A 626 6.17 23.32 -8.32
N PHE A 627 5.23 23.45 -9.25
CA PHE A 627 4.20 22.44 -9.53
C PHE A 627 4.75 21.24 -10.33
N ALA A 628 4.11 20.08 -10.19
CA ALA A 628 4.47 18.90 -10.99
C ALA A 628 3.95 19.04 -12.43
N LYS A 629 4.86 19.06 -13.42
CA LYS A 629 4.52 19.27 -14.84
C LYS A 629 3.36 18.38 -15.34
N PRO A 630 3.31 17.05 -15.08
CA PRO A 630 2.21 16.23 -15.57
C PRO A 630 0.86 16.60 -14.96
N ALA A 631 0.84 16.94 -13.66
CA ALA A 631 -0.38 17.35 -12.96
C ALA A 631 -0.86 18.72 -13.43
N LEU A 632 0.07 19.66 -13.66
CA LEU A 632 -0.22 20.98 -14.20
C LEU A 632 -0.86 20.89 -15.60
N ARG A 633 -0.32 20.06 -16.50
CA ARG A 633 -0.90 19.84 -17.83
C ARG A 633 -2.31 19.25 -17.77
N MET A 634 -2.56 18.32 -16.85
CA MET A 634 -3.91 17.81 -16.60
C MET A 634 -4.85 18.87 -16.02
N ALA A 635 -4.37 19.70 -15.10
CA ALA A 635 -5.15 20.80 -14.55
C ALA A 635 -5.52 21.85 -15.60
N LEU A 636 -4.57 22.25 -16.43
CA LEU A 636 -4.79 23.11 -17.59
C LEU A 636 -5.88 22.51 -18.48
N ARG A 637 -5.67 21.29 -18.99
CA ARG A 637 -6.59 20.63 -19.92
C ARG A 637 -8.02 20.48 -19.38
N THR A 638 -8.17 20.24 -18.08
CA THR A 638 -9.48 20.02 -17.47
C THR A 638 -10.26 21.31 -17.28
N GLN A 639 -9.59 22.38 -16.84
CA GLN A 639 -10.21 23.66 -16.46
C GLN A 639 -10.30 24.66 -17.62
N ILE A 640 -9.26 24.82 -18.43
CA ILE A 640 -9.22 25.80 -19.52
C ILE A 640 -9.49 25.09 -20.84
N ARG A 641 -10.72 25.25 -21.35
CA ARG A 641 -11.18 24.61 -22.61
C ARG A 641 -11.31 25.56 -23.79
N SER A 642 -11.47 26.86 -23.53
CA SER A 642 -11.63 27.87 -24.59
C SER A 642 -10.31 28.17 -25.28
N ASN A 643 -10.30 28.15 -26.61
CA ASN A 643 -9.12 28.53 -27.41
C ASN A 643 -8.70 29.97 -27.14
N GLU A 644 -9.64 30.87 -26.86
CA GLU A 644 -9.37 32.29 -26.61
C GLU A 644 -8.52 32.47 -25.34
N HIS A 645 -8.85 31.75 -24.27
CA HIS A 645 -8.11 31.79 -23.02
C HIS A 645 -6.66 31.28 -23.20
N VAL A 646 -6.48 30.24 -24.02
CA VAL A 646 -5.15 29.69 -24.32
C VAL A 646 -4.31 30.69 -25.12
N LEU A 647 -4.91 31.40 -26.09
CA LEU A 647 -4.22 32.43 -26.86
C LEU A 647 -3.78 33.61 -25.99
N ILE A 648 -4.61 34.04 -25.02
CA ILE A 648 -4.25 35.10 -24.06
C ILE A 648 -3.01 34.68 -23.25
N LEU A 649 -3.00 33.44 -22.72
CA LEU A 649 -1.86 32.93 -21.95
C LEU A 649 -0.58 32.85 -22.80
N LEU A 650 -0.68 32.38 -24.04
CA LEU A 650 0.46 32.32 -24.96
C LEU A 650 0.99 33.72 -25.33
N ASP A 651 0.10 34.71 -25.52
CA ASP A 651 0.51 36.08 -25.82
C ASP A 651 1.22 36.75 -24.63
N ILE A 652 0.74 36.54 -23.40
CA ILE A 652 1.41 37.00 -22.18
C ILE A 652 2.82 36.41 -22.08
N VAL A 653 2.96 35.10 -22.26
CA VAL A 653 4.25 34.41 -22.20
C VAL A 653 5.19 34.92 -23.31
N ARG A 654 4.68 35.09 -24.53
CA ARG A 654 5.46 35.65 -25.65
C ARG A 654 5.99 37.05 -25.31
N ARG A 655 5.14 37.95 -24.79
CA ARG A 655 5.56 39.31 -24.43
C ARG A 655 6.58 39.33 -23.31
N TRP A 656 6.46 38.43 -22.33
CA TRP A 656 7.46 38.28 -21.29
C TRP A 656 8.79 37.76 -21.83
N LEU A 657 8.78 36.80 -22.77
CA LEU A 657 10.00 36.35 -23.46
C LEU A 657 10.65 37.48 -24.25
N ASP A 658 9.86 38.25 -25.00
CA ASP A 658 10.34 39.42 -25.75
C ASP A 658 10.97 40.47 -24.82
N ALA A 659 10.33 40.74 -23.67
CA ALA A 659 10.83 41.69 -22.67
C ALA A 659 12.13 41.23 -22.01
N VAL A 660 12.22 39.94 -21.65
CA VAL A 660 13.43 39.36 -21.04
C VAL A 660 14.62 39.41 -22.00
N LEU A 661 14.40 39.16 -23.29
CA LEU A 661 15.46 39.07 -24.30
C LEU A 661 15.87 40.42 -24.90
N SER A 662 14.97 41.41 -24.89
CA SER A 662 15.27 42.79 -25.30
C SER A 662 15.83 43.66 -24.16
N GLY A 663 15.78 43.20 -22.91
CA GLY A 663 16.27 43.93 -21.74
C GLY A 663 17.80 44.04 -21.66
N PRO A 664 18.35 45.13 -21.09
CA PRO A 664 19.77 45.23 -20.83
C PRO A 664 20.22 44.16 -19.81
N LEU A 665 21.35 43.49 -20.07
CA LEU A 665 21.92 42.38 -19.28
C LEU A 665 22.12 42.69 -17.78
N ASP A 666 22.11 43.98 -17.39
CA ASP A 666 22.60 44.46 -16.08
C ASP A 666 21.52 45.03 -15.14
N ARG A 667 20.22 45.02 -15.50
CA ARG A 667 19.17 45.53 -14.60
C ARG A 667 17.85 44.76 -14.65
N GLN A 668 17.27 44.62 -13.45
CA GLN A 668 15.89 44.22 -13.19
C GLN A 668 14.96 44.77 -14.27
N LEU A 669 14.22 43.87 -14.92
CA LEU A 669 13.29 44.18 -16.01
C LEU A 669 12.33 45.27 -15.53
N GLY A 670 12.26 46.37 -16.28
CA GLY A 670 11.35 47.46 -15.98
C GLY A 670 9.91 46.97 -15.94
N LEU A 671 9.15 47.52 -14.99
CA LEU A 671 7.71 47.37 -14.87
C LEU A 671 7.02 47.59 -16.22
N GLN A 672 6.28 46.58 -16.70
CA GLN A 672 5.52 46.70 -17.94
C GLN A 672 4.35 47.66 -17.68
N LYS A 673 4.30 48.80 -18.40
CA LYS A 673 3.27 49.81 -18.16
C LYS A 673 1.88 49.25 -18.42
N ASP A 674 0.95 49.53 -17.51
CA ASP A 674 -0.44 49.10 -17.56
C ASP A 674 -1.12 49.57 -18.86
N GLY A 675 -1.77 48.64 -19.56
CA GLY A 675 -2.40 48.91 -20.85
C GLY A 675 -3.27 47.78 -21.38
N MET A 676 -4.31 48.14 -22.14
CA MET A 676 -5.12 47.19 -22.90
C MET A 676 -4.31 46.61 -24.06
N CYS A 677 -4.34 45.28 -24.16
CA CYS A 677 -3.51 44.51 -25.05
C CYS A 677 -4.40 43.66 -25.95
N THR A 678 -4.24 43.79 -27.27
CA THR A 678 -4.92 42.93 -28.24
C THR A 678 -4.00 41.79 -28.63
N VAL A 679 -4.51 40.55 -28.59
CA VAL A 679 -3.77 39.38 -29.08
C VAL A 679 -3.60 39.52 -30.61
N PRO A 680 -2.37 39.40 -31.14
CA PRO A 680 -2.11 39.57 -32.57
C PRO A 680 -3.02 38.71 -33.45
N HIS A 681 -3.47 39.29 -34.57
CA HIS A 681 -4.32 38.61 -35.57
C HIS A 681 -5.69 38.13 -35.04
N THR A 682 -6.13 38.63 -33.87
CA THR A 682 -7.46 38.34 -33.29
C THR A 682 -8.12 39.61 -32.75
N GLN A 683 -9.41 39.52 -32.40
CA GLN A 683 -10.16 40.61 -31.76
C GLN A 683 -10.12 40.52 -30.21
N ILE A 684 -9.34 39.60 -29.65
CA ILE A 684 -9.30 39.32 -28.21
C ILE A 684 -8.48 40.41 -27.50
N GLN A 685 -9.06 41.04 -26.48
CA GLN A 685 -8.43 42.08 -25.67
C GLN A 685 -8.29 41.63 -24.21
N TYR A 686 -7.18 41.97 -23.57
CA TYR A 686 -6.94 41.72 -22.15
C TYR A 686 -6.08 42.83 -21.52
N SER A 687 -6.15 42.98 -20.20
CA SER A 687 -5.35 43.94 -19.43
C SER A 687 -3.97 43.36 -19.08
N SER A 688 -2.91 44.00 -19.57
CA SER A 688 -1.53 43.69 -19.20
C SER A 688 -1.12 44.65 -18.08
N GLY A 689 -1.40 44.26 -16.84
CA GLY A 689 -1.11 45.09 -15.66
C GLY A 689 0.38 45.23 -15.36
N ASP A 690 0.67 45.98 -14.31
CA ASP A 690 2.04 46.23 -13.84
C ASP A 690 2.67 44.99 -13.19
N VAL A 691 3.44 44.22 -13.98
CA VAL A 691 3.95 42.90 -13.60
C VAL A 691 5.41 42.72 -14.00
N HIS A 692 6.19 42.10 -13.11
CA HIS A 692 7.57 41.69 -13.40
C HIS A 692 7.60 40.31 -14.04
N ALA A 693 8.25 40.19 -15.19
CA ALA A 693 8.39 38.92 -15.90
C ALA A 693 9.14 37.87 -15.03
N PRO A 694 8.63 36.63 -14.91
CA PRO A 694 9.34 35.53 -14.26
C PRO A 694 10.70 35.21 -14.90
N GLU A 695 11.52 34.41 -14.20
CA GLU A 695 12.80 33.92 -14.74
C GLU A 695 12.62 33.18 -16.08
N LEU A 696 13.57 33.36 -17.00
CA LEU A 696 13.51 32.80 -18.35
C LEU A 696 13.26 31.28 -18.36
N GLU A 697 13.93 30.53 -17.48
CA GLU A 697 13.75 29.07 -17.37
C GLU A 697 12.31 28.68 -17.02
N THR A 698 11.68 29.44 -16.12
CA THR A 698 10.30 29.21 -15.70
C THR A 698 9.32 29.55 -16.82
N LEU A 699 9.58 30.64 -17.57
CA LEU A 699 8.78 31.03 -18.72
C LEU A 699 8.83 29.99 -19.85
N VAL A 700 10.03 29.53 -20.21
CA VAL A 700 10.20 28.50 -21.25
C VAL A 700 9.56 27.20 -20.81
N SER A 701 9.78 26.77 -19.56
CA SER A 701 9.15 25.56 -19.03
C SER A 701 7.62 25.63 -19.06
N PHE A 702 7.03 26.78 -18.73
CA PHE A 702 5.57 26.95 -18.78
C PHE A 702 5.04 27.03 -20.22
N ALA A 703 5.79 27.65 -21.13
CA ALA A 703 5.48 27.67 -22.56
C ALA A 703 5.45 26.25 -23.14
N GLU A 704 6.43 25.41 -22.79
CA GLU A 704 6.44 23.98 -23.14
C GLU A 704 5.19 23.28 -22.62
N ASP A 705 4.83 23.45 -21.35
CA ASP A 705 3.67 22.80 -20.75
C ASP A 705 2.35 23.25 -21.41
N LEU A 706 2.22 24.52 -21.80
CA LEU A 706 1.06 25.03 -22.57
C LEU A 706 0.99 24.42 -23.97
N LEU A 707 2.10 24.39 -24.69
CA LEU A 707 2.16 23.82 -26.04
C LEU A 707 1.90 22.31 -26.00
N ASP A 708 2.55 21.55 -25.12
CA ASP A 708 2.31 20.10 -24.95
C ASP A 708 0.85 19.78 -24.66
N THR A 709 0.15 20.67 -23.94
CA THR A 709 -1.25 20.47 -23.57
C THR A 709 -2.22 20.82 -24.71
N TYR A 710 -2.00 21.94 -25.40
CA TYR A 710 -2.99 22.52 -26.30
C TYR A 710 -2.59 22.52 -27.79
N PHE A 711 -1.37 22.14 -28.15
CA PHE A 711 -0.91 22.21 -29.54
C PHE A 711 -1.82 21.46 -30.54
N PRO A 712 -2.31 20.24 -30.25
CA PRO A 712 -3.27 19.57 -31.15
C PRO A 712 -4.59 20.35 -31.30
N GLN A 713 -5.07 20.99 -30.22
CA GLN A 713 -6.30 21.77 -30.22
C GLN A 713 -6.14 23.07 -31.01
N LEU A 714 -4.99 23.73 -30.88
CA LEU A 714 -4.67 24.95 -31.63
C LEU A 714 -4.52 24.62 -33.14
N LEU A 715 -3.81 23.56 -33.50
CA LEU A 715 -3.67 23.14 -34.90
C LEU A 715 -5.02 22.83 -35.59
N ALA A 716 -5.99 22.30 -34.85
CA ALA A 716 -7.31 22.02 -35.39
C ALA A 716 -8.12 23.29 -35.71
N SER A 717 -7.76 24.45 -35.15
CA SER A 717 -8.50 25.71 -35.29
C SER A 717 -7.77 26.70 -36.20
N THR A 718 -8.32 26.93 -37.40
CA THR A 718 -7.72 27.80 -38.44
C THR A 718 -7.48 29.24 -37.98
N SER A 719 -8.30 29.77 -37.06
CA SER A 719 -8.14 31.13 -36.53
C SER A 719 -6.86 31.33 -35.72
N THR A 720 -6.26 30.24 -35.21
CA THR A 720 -5.03 30.31 -34.39
C THR A 720 -3.75 30.23 -35.25
N HIS A 721 -3.84 29.82 -36.51
CA HIS A 721 -2.68 29.53 -37.36
C HIS A 721 -1.79 30.74 -37.60
N ALA A 722 -2.38 31.93 -37.81
CA ALA A 722 -1.63 33.16 -37.99
C ALA A 722 -0.79 33.52 -36.75
N PHE A 723 -1.39 33.37 -35.56
CA PHE A 723 -0.70 33.59 -34.29
C PHE A 723 0.41 32.56 -34.07
N LEU A 724 0.18 31.27 -34.36
CA LEU A 724 1.20 30.23 -34.26
C LEU A 724 2.39 30.47 -35.19
N ALA A 725 2.15 30.93 -36.42
CA ALA A 725 3.21 31.29 -37.36
C ALA A 725 4.07 32.44 -36.84
N GLU A 726 3.43 33.44 -36.22
CA GLU A 726 4.12 34.56 -35.59
C GLU A 726 4.93 34.13 -34.35
N CYS A 727 4.35 33.30 -33.47
CA CYS A 727 5.06 32.70 -32.34
C CYS A 727 6.28 31.89 -32.80
N THR A 728 6.15 31.11 -33.87
CA THR A 728 7.26 30.34 -34.44
C THR A 728 8.38 31.26 -34.91
N LYS A 729 8.04 32.39 -35.55
CA LYS A 729 9.01 33.40 -35.96
C LYS A 729 9.71 34.04 -34.75
N ALA A 730 8.97 34.39 -33.70
CA ALA A 730 9.53 34.97 -32.48
C ALA A 730 10.48 33.98 -31.78
N VAL A 731 10.09 32.73 -31.60
CA VAL A 731 10.94 31.68 -30.99
C VAL A 731 12.20 31.44 -31.81
N ALA A 732 12.11 31.46 -33.14
CA ALA A 732 13.28 31.32 -34.02
C ALA A 732 14.27 32.48 -33.85
N GLN A 733 13.78 33.73 -33.75
CA GLN A 733 14.60 34.91 -33.47
C GLN A 733 15.29 34.80 -32.11
N HIS A 734 14.56 34.40 -31.07
CA HIS A 734 15.07 34.21 -29.72
C HIS A 734 16.14 33.12 -29.66
N THR A 735 15.92 32.00 -30.35
CA THR A 735 16.90 30.91 -30.45
C THR A 735 18.19 31.39 -31.13
N GLN A 736 18.08 32.19 -32.19
CA GLN A 736 19.24 32.77 -32.88
C GLN A 736 20.03 33.74 -31.97
N GLN A 737 19.33 34.55 -31.16
CA GLN A 737 19.96 35.43 -30.17
C GLN A 737 20.66 34.64 -29.05
N LEU A 738 20.03 33.60 -28.51
CA LEU A 738 20.66 32.74 -27.51
C LEU A 738 21.89 32.02 -28.05
N GLN A 739 21.86 31.57 -29.32
CA GLN A 739 23.03 30.98 -29.97
C GLN A 739 24.17 31.99 -30.16
N SER A 740 23.87 33.25 -30.45
CA SER A 740 24.90 34.29 -30.57
C SER A 740 25.54 34.60 -29.21
N ILE A 741 24.73 34.68 -28.14
CA ILE A 741 25.21 34.84 -26.76
C ILE A 741 26.04 33.63 -26.32
N ALA A 742 25.60 32.40 -26.61
CA ALA A 742 26.34 31.18 -26.26
C ALA A 742 27.72 31.12 -26.94
N ARG A 743 27.85 31.66 -28.18
CA ARG A 743 29.15 31.77 -28.86
C ARG A 743 30.10 32.76 -28.18
N LEU A 744 29.58 33.76 -27.46
CA LEU A 744 30.38 34.72 -26.70
C LEU A 744 30.87 34.15 -25.36
N GLN A 745 30.24 33.11 -24.84
CA GLN A 745 30.61 32.51 -23.55
C GLN A 745 32.07 32.03 -23.53
N GLY A 746 32.51 31.29 -24.55
CA GLY A 746 33.89 30.78 -24.62
C GLY A 746 34.96 31.90 -24.62
N PRO A 747 34.86 32.91 -25.50
CA PRO A 747 35.76 34.06 -25.49
C PRO A 747 35.73 34.86 -24.18
N LEU A 748 34.55 35.07 -23.58
CA LEU A 748 34.42 35.79 -22.32
C LEU A 748 35.02 35.00 -21.14
N ASP A 749 34.82 33.69 -21.09
CA ASP A 749 35.44 32.82 -20.08
C ASP A 749 36.97 32.84 -20.24
N ALA A 750 37.49 32.78 -21.46
CA ALA A 750 38.92 32.90 -21.72
C ALA A 750 39.47 34.26 -21.28
N PHE A 751 38.73 35.35 -21.51
CA PHE A 751 39.09 36.69 -21.07
C PHE A 751 39.08 36.82 -19.54
N LEU A 752 38.03 36.32 -18.87
CA LEU A 752 37.92 36.30 -17.41
C LEU A 752 39.02 35.44 -16.78
N HIS A 753 39.35 34.29 -17.37
CA HIS A 753 40.49 33.48 -16.94
C HIS A 753 41.83 34.19 -17.15
N ALA A 754 41.99 34.93 -18.25
CA ALA A 754 43.18 35.73 -18.49
C ALA A 754 43.30 36.90 -17.49
N GLU A 755 42.22 37.59 -17.15
CA GLU A 755 42.21 38.62 -16.10
C GLU A 755 42.50 38.05 -14.71
N LYS A 756 41.79 36.99 -14.29
CA LYS A 756 42.06 36.31 -13.00
C LYS A 756 43.51 35.79 -12.93
N SER A 757 44.07 35.35 -14.05
CA SER A 757 45.49 34.94 -14.15
C SER A 757 46.45 36.13 -14.05
N LYS A 758 46.11 37.29 -14.63
CA LYS A 758 46.88 38.54 -14.48
C LYS A 758 46.84 39.05 -13.04
N GLU A 759 45.67 39.07 -12.40
CA GLU A 759 45.54 39.46 -10.99
C GLU A 759 46.21 38.46 -10.03
N GLY A 760 46.09 37.16 -10.30
CA GLY A 760 46.71 36.09 -9.51
C GLY A 760 48.24 36.05 -9.62
N LYS A 761 48.81 36.40 -10.78
CA LYS A 761 50.26 36.57 -10.95
C LYS A 761 50.81 37.80 -10.23
N GLY A 762 49.99 38.83 -10.00
CA GLY A 762 50.35 39.99 -9.18
C GLY A 762 50.51 39.66 -7.69
N LYS A 763 49.72 38.72 -7.15
CA LYS A 763 49.76 38.34 -5.72
C LYS A 763 50.67 37.14 -5.38
N ARG A 764 51.08 36.32 -6.35
CA ARG A 764 51.91 35.11 -6.11
C ARG A 764 53.43 35.33 -6.11
N LYS A 765 53.93 36.57 -6.19
CA LYS A 765 55.35 36.91 -5.93
C LYS A 765 55.52 37.39 -4.48
N ALA A 766 55.52 36.48 -3.50
CA ALA A 766 55.97 36.88 -2.15
C ALA A 766 56.45 35.76 -1.21
N GLU A 767 56.25 34.46 -1.49
CA GLU A 767 56.67 33.44 -0.53
C GLU A 767 57.49 32.31 -1.16
N GLY A 768 58.79 32.29 -0.83
CA GLY A 768 59.60 31.06 -0.82
C GLY A 768 60.57 30.79 -1.98
N LYS A 769 60.61 31.57 -3.07
CA LYS A 769 61.60 31.35 -4.15
C LYS A 769 62.93 32.06 -3.86
N SER A 770 64.04 31.30 -3.85
CA SER A 770 65.41 31.83 -3.74
C SER A 770 65.64 32.96 -4.76
N LYS A 771 66.07 34.14 -4.28
CA LYS A 771 66.29 35.35 -5.11
C LYS A 771 67.11 35.08 -6.38
N ARG A 772 68.04 34.13 -6.32
CA ARG A 772 68.91 33.77 -7.45
C ARG A 772 68.16 33.03 -8.57
N LEU A 773 67.20 32.17 -8.22
CA LEU A 773 66.39 31.43 -9.18
C LEU A 773 65.33 32.35 -9.79
N ALA A 774 64.80 33.28 -9.02
CA ALA A 774 63.90 34.32 -9.52
C ALA A 774 64.58 35.29 -10.51
N LEU A 775 65.85 35.66 -10.27
CA LEU A 775 66.65 36.48 -11.20
C LEU A 775 66.96 35.73 -12.50
N HIS A 776 67.30 34.44 -12.43
CA HIS A 776 67.55 33.62 -13.61
C HIS A 776 66.27 33.37 -14.44
N GLU A 777 65.14 33.09 -13.79
CA GLU A 777 63.83 33.01 -14.47
C GLU A 777 63.45 34.36 -15.11
N ALA A 778 63.72 35.47 -14.43
CA ALA A 778 63.46 36.81 -14.96
C ALA A 778 64.35 37.12 -16.18
N SER A 779 65.64 36.78 -16.16
CA SER A 779 66.53 37.00 -17.30
C SER A 779 66.15 36.20 -18.54
N LEU A 780 65.53 35.03 -18.37
CA LEU A 780 65.01 34.21 -19.48
C LEU A 780 63.74 34.79 -20.13
N LEU A 781 63.03 35.68 -19.43
CA LEU A 781 61.80 36.32 -19.89
C LEU A 781 62.04 37.72 -20.47
N VAL A 782 63.27 38.24 -20.39
CA VAL A 782 63.64 39.50 -21.04
C VAL A 782 63.75 39.26 -22.55
N PRO A 783 62.97 39.97 -23.38
CA PRO A 783 63.12 39.88 -24.82
C PRO A 783 64.55 40.30 -25.24
N PRO A 784 65.06 39.84 -26.39
CA PRO A 784 66.44 40.13 -26.83
C PRO A 784 66.75 41.63 -26.98
N TYR A 785 65.74 42.50 -26.93
CA TYR A 785 65.87 43.94 -26.82
C TYR A 785 64.83 44.47 -25.80
N SER A 786 65.29 45.12 -24.74
CA SER A 786 64.46 45.87 -23.79
C SER A 786 65.16 47.18 -23.43
N VAL A 787 64.40 48.28 -23.43
CA VAL A 787 64.91 49.59 -23.00
C VAL A 787 64.51 49.79 -21.54
N GLU A 788 65.48 49.78 -20.65
CA GLU A 788 65.29 50.15 -19.25
C GLU A 788 65.79 51.59 -19.07
N THR A 789 64.90 52.48 -18.67
CA THR A 789 65.24 53.85 -18.31
C THR A 789 65.71 53.86 -16.86
N LEU A 790 66.98 54.19 -16.64
CA LEU A 790 67.52 54.44 -15.30
C LEU A 790 67.35 55.93 -15.00
N ASP A 791 66.67 56.23 -13.90
CA ASP A 791 66.69 57.59 -13.33
C ASP A 791 68.10 57.85 -12.77
N VAL A 792 68.80 58.85 -13.33
CA VAL A 792 70.13 59.32 -12.89
C VAL A 792 69.99 60.50 -11.95
#